data_AF-A0A2U3ENS3-F1
#
_entry.id   AF-A0A2U3ENS3-F1
#
_cell.length_a   1.000
_cell.length_b   1.000
_cell.length_c   1.000
_cell.angle_alpha   90.00
_cell.angle_beta   90.00
_cell.angle_gamma   90.00
#
_symmetry.space_group_name_H-M   'P 1'
#
loop_
_entity.id
_entity.type
_entity.pdbx_description
1 polymer ?
#
loop_
_entity_poly.entity_id
_entity_poly.type
_entity_poly.pdbx_seq_one_letter_code
_entity_poly.pdbx_strand_id
1 'polypeptide(L)'
;MRLGEPQAPLPVTLGFDADTLHNCKDLEQRRLSKIPSGCKLGWSNSPRHSPLPLDTWREARLMKYYVEYMSSWFDLCDSKQHFAIDVPQRALSCPTLLNAIFALSSRHLSLKGKHFDTWISNHYHEQCLQQLSSISSDSQALRNDDLLAATILLRTLEELEGQFLATRIVMPRPLLTSLRVVPLLGTDNEGHLLGIQVFMTAHGDASTASSLRKAAFWIGLRQEVTMAVASQRPIKTSLNHGFVDLSFGTADDDTWANRVIVHCAKVVQFCFGKDHHSLEEYRALVEYEEGWLCARPSSFLPIAYSEPDPSRGEVFPHILYLNHAIVIGVVHCILAQALLMCYDPMVPRVGPSRMAAQAAREEGIRRQVLLLCGTALSNESTIPAMITASLGIATCGDRLNDEGERKALLDAAALRESPTRYNCNCRICRASAGGILGPDAHLPSEATKWQFHPKDSSCELEDSRSRKLARLGGFPNLAIPLQPPQMMQLTTCRPEGKSGHQTASKPGLSEILANLEVGEVCPDKSGGEARFRVDLGGISVGSAGSVERQLAVPLSVAFRQETRERLRLAQRPNWRAVGRRGTQELAPLSTAAVAVSMPPRKLKIGVAGLGRMGKRHALNFFQSVPRAELVAVSSPDPKEREWAQEHLGASGVGVYEHFDDMLKHAGLEAVCIASATAVHAAQSIAAIDAGKHVLCEKPLATTPEVSQTVVDAAARRPELKVMCGFSRRFDESYRDAYAKMQAGVIGRPCVFRSQTCDMLDPSGFFVAYAEFSGGIFVDCSIHDIDLALWFFGEDGESKVRSVSAVGITAVEPGLRKYNDRDNAVGLIEFTDGRIVHLYCSRMMAAGQEDTTEVIGTKGKLGVNTIPVANLVRVYEPTGIRHEVPKNYWDRFKNAFTQEAIEFSDCCLDDTPVPVKLETAVSAVRIGAALQESMITGQKIWFNNGKRVERSQL
;
A
#
# COMPACT_ATOMS: atom_id res chain seq x y z
N MET A 1 -67.58 -26.12 -20.08
CA MET A 1 -67.19 -27.55 -19.96
C MET A 1 -65.79 -27.70 -20.55
N ARG A 2 -64.95 -28.47 -19.85
CA ARG A 2 -63.53 -28.82 -20.11
C ARG A 2 -62.47 -27.82 -19.61
N LEU A 3 -61.85 -28.31 -18.54
CA LEU A 3 -60.80 -27.79 -17.69
C LEU A 3 -59.45 -27.76 -18.41
N GLY A 4 -58.67 -26.72 -18.13
CA GLY A 4 -57.32 -26.52 -18.64
C GLY A 4 -56.29 -27.44 -17.98
N GLU A 5 -55.31 -27.84 -18.78
CA GLU A 5 -54.15 -28.61 -18.36
C GLU A 5 -53.12 -27.76 -17.59
N PRO A 6 -52.37 -28.37 -16.66
CA PRO A 6 -51.46 -27.66 -15.76
C PRO A 6 -50.12 -27.34 -16.44
N GLN A 7 -49.75 -26.06 -16.45
CA GLN A 7 -48.38 -25.64 -16.81
C GLN A 7 -47.38 -26.14 -15.77
N ALA A 8 -46.28 -26.73 -16.25
CA ALA A 8 -45.16 -27.20 -15.44
C ALA A 8 -44.50 -26.06 -14.63
N PRO A 9 -43.96 -26.33 -13.43
CA PRO A 9 -43.35 -25.32 -12.58
C PRO A 9 -42.03 -24.83 -13.21
N LEU A 10 -41.97 -23.53 -13.51
CA LEU A 10 -40.73 -22.81 -13.79
C LEU A 10 -39.82 -22.90 -12.55
N PRO A 11 -38.52 -23.24 -12.70
CA PRO A 11 -37.59 -23.16 -11.58
C PRO A 11 -37.36 -21.68 -11.22
N VAL A 12 -37.86 -21.28 -10.05
CA VAL A 12 -37.52 -20.00 -9.43
C VAL A 12 -36.15 -20.15 -8.77
N THR A 13 -35.10 -20.00 -9.57
CA THR A 13 -33.79 -19.56 -9.09
C THR A 13 -33.64 -18.12 -9.50
N LEU A 14 -34.02 -17.19 -8.61
CA LEU A 14 -33.65 -15.77 -8.73
C LEU A 14 -32.18 -15.63 -8.31
N GLY A 15 -31.27 -16.19 -9.12
CA GLY A 15 -29.87 -15.79 -9.12
C GLY A 15 -29.79 -14.49 -9.92
N PHE A 16 -29.64 -13.36 -9.23
CA PHE A 16 -29.22 -12.13 -9.91
C PHE A 16 -27.74 -12.27 -10.24
N ASP A 17 -27.44 -12.85 -11.41
CA ASP A 17 -26.10 -12.79 -11.96
C ASP A 17 -25.76 -11.30 -12.18
N ALA A 18 -24.71 -10.84 -11.51
CA ALA A 18 -24.24 -9.44 -11.53
C ALA A 18 -23.80 -8.97 -12.94
N ASP A 19 -23.83 -9.87 -13.92
CA ASP A 19 -23.45 -9.64 -15.32
C ASP A 19 -24.68 -9.50 -16.25
N THR A 20 -25.90 -9.80 -15.79
CA THR A 20 -27.11 -9.79 -16.65
C THR A 20 -27.73 -8.40 -16.88
N LEU A 21 -27.16 -7.33 -16.32
CA LEU A 21 -27.64 -5.94 -16.46
C LEU A 21 -26.63 -5.01 -17.13
N HIS A 22 -25.72 -5.58 -17.94
CA HIS A 22 -24.55 -4.89 -18.50
C HIS A 22 -24.81 -3.90 -19.65
N ASN A 23 -26.04 -3.44 -19.90
CA ASN A 23 -26.32 -2.68 -21.14
C ASN A 23 -27.26 -1.46 -21.09
N CYS A 24 -27.51 -0.83 -19.93
CA CYS A 24 -28.28 0.43 -19.92
C CYS A 24 -27.75 1.47 -18.93
N LYS A 25 -26.85 2.35 -19.39
CA LYS A 25 -26.59 3.64 -18.70
C LYS A 25 -27.87 4.45 -18.47
N ASP A 26 -28.89 4.27 -19.33
CA ASP A 26 -30.20 4.93 -19.24
C ASP A 26 -31.07 4.44 -18.08
N LEU A 27 -30.89 3.21 -17.60
CA LEU A 27 -31.69 2.69 -16.46
C LEU A 27 -31.21 3.23 -15.13
N GLU A 28 -29.90 3.46 -14.96
CA GLU A 28 -29.32 3.91 -13.69
C GLU A 28 -29.73 5.34 -13.29
N GLN A 29 -30.02 6.20 -14.28
CA GLN A 29 -30.46 7.59 -14.05
C GLN A 29 -31.98 7.75 -14.02
N ARG A 30 -32.74 6.67 -14.27
CA ARG A 30 -34.19 6.72 -14.30
C ARG A 30 -34.75 6.94 -12.89
N ARG A 31 -35.61 7.93 -12.72
CA ARG A 31 -36.33 8.16 -11.44
C ARG A 31 -37.25 6.99 -11.14
N LEU A 32 -37.28 6.57 -9.87
CA LEU A 32 -38.23 5.57 -9.40
C LEU A 32 -39.63 6.17 -9.35
N SER A 33 -40.62 5.45 -9.88
CA SER A 33 -42.02 5.87 -9.81
C SER A 33 -42.59 5.63 -8.41
N LYS A 34 -43.46 6.53 -7.94
CA LYS A 34 -44.23 6.28 -6.71
C LYS A 34 -45.10 5.02 -6.87
N ILE A 35 -45.28 4.27 -5.79
CA ILE A 35 -46.24 3.14 -5.77
C ILE A 35 -47.63 3.68 -6.15
N PRO A 36 -48.32 3.10 -7.15
CA PRO A 36 -49.62 3.59 -7.61
C PRO A 36 -50.65 3.70 -6.48
N SER A 37 -51.42 4.80 -6.47
CA SER A 37 -52.52 5.02 -5.51
C SER A 37 -53.54 3.88 -5.59
N GLY A 38 -53.84 3.22 -4.46
CA GLY A 38 -54.72 2.05 -4.40
C GLY A 38 -54.01 0.70 -4.51
N CYS A 39 -52.70 0.68 -4.78
CA CYS A 39 -51.90 -0.54 -4.73
C CYS A 39 -51.66 -0.99 -3.28
N LYS A 40 -51.88 -2.27 -2.99
CA LYS A 40 -51.63 -2.86 -1.66
C LYS A 40 -50.15 -2.96 -1.29
N LEU A 41 -49.23 -2.76 -2.25
CA LEU A 41 -47.77 -2.82 -2.02
C LEU A 41 -47.26 -1.75 -1.05
N GLY A 42 -47.99 -0.64 -0.88
CA GLY A 42 -47.64 0.44 0.07
C GLY A 42 -48.39 0.37 1.41
N TRP A 43 -49.19 -0.67 1.65
CA TRP A 43 -49.95 -0.80 2.89
C TRP A 43 -49.03 -1.28 4.02
N SER A 44 -48.87 -0.47 5.07
CA SER A 44 -48.23 -0.86 6.32
C SER A 44 -49.00 -0.30 7.51
N ASN A 45 -48.76 -0.85 8.70
CA ASN A 45 -49.35 -0.34 9.94
C ASN A 45 -48.74 1.01 10.41
N SER A 46 -47.87 1.64 9.61
CA SER A 46 -47.20 2.89 9.98
C SER A 46 -48.06 4.13 9.65
N PRO A 47 -48.23 5.08 10.58
CA PRO A 47 -49.00 6.29 10.34
C PRO A 47 -48.23 7.25 9.42
N ARG A 48 -48.84 7.57 8.27
CA ARG A 48 -48.41 8.50 7.19
C ARG A 48 -47.58 7.85 6.09
N HIS A 49 -47.95 8.23 4.85
CA HIS A 49 -47.17 8.06 3.63
C HIS A 49 -45.74 8.57 3.82
N SER A 50 -44.81 7.72 4.26
CA SER A 50 -43.38 8.04 4.12
C SER A 50 -43.06 8.02 2.63
N PRO A 51 -42.45 9.07 2.07
CA PRO A 51 -41.93 9.01 0.71
C PRO A 51 -41.00 7.80 0.60
N LEU A 52 -41.03 7.11 -0.55
CA LEU A 52 -40.03 6.07 -0.83
C LEU A 52 -38.66 6.72 -0.66
N PRO A 53 -37.77 6.18 0.20
CA PRO A 53 -36.55 6.85 0.62
C PRO A 53 -35.46 6.89 -0.47
N LEU A 54 -35.70 6.27 -1.63
CA LEU A 54 -34.76 6.15 -2.74
C LEU A 54 -35.37 6.75 -4.00
N ASP A 55 -34.63 7.65 -4.65
CA ASP A 55 -35.13 8.42 -5.79
C ASP A 55 -34.68 7.83 -7.13
N THR A 56 -33.57 7.09 -7.13
CA THR A 56 -32.94 6.55 -8.36
C THR A 56 -32.69 5.04 -8.30
N TRP A 57 -32.66 4.40 -9.47
CA TRP A 57 -32.24 3.00 -9.59
C TRP A 57 -30.79 2.77 -9.14
N ARG A 58 -29.94 3.80 -9.26
CA ARG A 58 -28.57 3.76 -8.73
C ARG A 58 -28.56 3.59 -7.21
N GLU A 59 -29.31 4.39 -6.47
CA GLU A 59 -29.40 4.30 -5.01
C GLU A 59 -29.98 2.96 -4.56
N ALA A 60 -31.00 2.46 -5.26
CA ALA A 60 -31.53 1.12 -5.01
C ALA A 60 -30.48 0.01 -5.23
N ARG A 61 -29.65 0.14 -6.28
CA ARG A 61 -28.54 -0.79 -6.55
C ARG A 61 -27.46 -0.74 -5.45
N LEU A 62 -27.09 0.45 -5.00
CA LEU A 62 -26.11 0.63 -3.92
C LEU A 62 -26.62 0.07 -2.60
N MET A 63 -27.88 0.35 -2.23
CA MET A 63 -28.52 -0.22 -1.04
C MET A 63 -28.54 -1.75 -1.11
N LYS A 64 -28.99 -2.31 -2.25
CA LYS A 64 -29.05 -3.76 -2.43
C LYS A 64 -27.66 -4.40 -2.34
N TYR A 65 -26.65 -3.79 -2.97
CA TYR A 65 -25.27 -4.25 -2.91
C TYR A 65 -24.71 -4.26 -1.47
N TYR A 66 -25.01 -3.22 -0.69
CA TYR A 66 -24.65 -3.19 0.73
C TYR A 66 -25.27 -4.36 1.50
N VAL A 67 -26.60 -4.55 1.38
CA VAL A 67 -27.34 -5.59 2.11
C VAL A 67 -26.88 -6.99 1.75
N GLU A 68 -26.66 -7.29 0.47
CA GLU A 68 -26.35 -8.64 0.00
C GLU A 68 -24.87 -9.02 0.16
N TYR A 69 -23.96 -8.03 0.16
CA TYR A 69 -22.52 -8.31 0.14
C TYR A 69 -21.76 -7.63 1.29
N MET A 70 -21.88 -6.31 1.45
CA MET A 70 -21.01 -5.57 2.38
C MET A 70 -21.39 -5.73 3.85
N SER A 71 -22.68 -5.90 4.15
CA SER A 71 -23.20 -6.11 5.51
C SER A 71 -22.49 -7.26 6.23
N SER A 72 -22.18 -8.35 5.51
CA SER A 72 -21.47 -9.52 6.03
C SER A 72 -20.08 -9.22 6.59
N TRP A 73 -19.45 -8.11 6.19
CA TRP A 73 -18.13 -7.70 6.69
C TRP A 73 -18.21 -7.15 8.12
N PHE A 74 -19.39 -6.70 8.51
CA PHE A 74 -19.66 -6.05 9.80
C PHE A 74 -20.16 -7.06 10.84
N ASP A 75 -21.05 -7.96 10.41
CA ASP A 75 -21.80 -8.86 11.29
C ASP A 75 -21.06 -10.18 11.67
N LEU A 76 -19.73 -10.22 11.57
CA LEU A 76 -18.95 -11.46 11.76
C LEU A 76 -19.09 -12.13 13.13
N CYS A 77 -19.26 -11.34 14.19
CA CYS A 77 -19.49 -11.80 15.57
C CYS A 77 -20.83 -11.28 16.10
N ASP A 78 -21.83 -11.21 15.22
CA ASP A 78 -23.16 -10.69 15.53
C ASP A 78 -24.25 -11.55 14.89
N SER A 79 -24.66 -12.58 15.61
CA SER A 79 -25.77 -13.47 15.22
C SER A 79 -27.10 -12.77 14.94
N LYS A 80 -27.30 -11.52 15.38
CA LYS A 80 -28.50 -10.73 15.08
C LYS A 80 -28.39 -9.95 13.76
N GLN A 81 -27.20 -9.87 13.18
CA GLN A 81 -26.93 -9.21 11.90
C GLN A 81 -27.43 -7.77 11.85
N HIS A 82 -27.06 -6.95 12.85
CA HIS A 82 -27.58 -5.59 12.96
C HIS A 82 -27.21 -4.75 11.72
N PHE A 83 -26.04 -4.95 11.10
CA PHE A 83 -25.63 -4.20 9.91
C PHE A 83 -26.31 -4.67 8.62
N ALA A 84 -26.80 -5.91 8.56
CA ALA A 84 -27.61 -6.43 7.44
C ALA A 84 -29.11 -6.16 7.60
N ILE A 85 -29.63 -6.11 8.83
CA ILE A 85 -31.07 -6.04 9.11
C ILE A 85 -31.48 -4.65 9.61
N ASP A 86 -30.89 -4.17 10.70
CA ASP A 86 -31.34 -2.94 11.37
C ASP A 86 -30.82 -1.68 10.69
N VAL A 87 -29.54 -1.65 10.31
CA VAL A 87 -28.88 -0.49 9.69
C VAL A 87 -29.56 -0.07 8.38
N PRO A 88 -29.89 -0.97 7.43
CA PRO A 88 -30.61 -0.58 6.21
C PRO A 88 -31.99 0.00 6.50
N GLN A 89 -32.73 -0.55 7.46
CA GLN A 89 -34.06 -0.06 7.84
C GLN A 89 -34.00 1.33 8.46
N ARG A 90 -33.03 1.55 9.36
CA ARG A 90 -32.76 2.84 10.00
C ARG A 90 -32.28 3.88 8.98
N ALA A 91 -31.44 3.49 8.02
CA ALA A 91 -30.95 4.36 6.96
C ALA A 91 -32.09 5.01 6.15
N LEU A 92 -33.21 4.33 5.95
CA LEU A 92 -34.38 4.89 5.27
C LEU A 92 -34.97 6.13 5.98
N SER A 93 -34.71 6.28 7.29
CA SER A 93 -35.15 7.42 8.11
C SER A 93 -33.99 8.33 8.53
N CYS A 94 -32.74 7.97 8.22
CA CYS A 94 -31.52 8.69 8.61
C CYS A 94 -30.66 8.98 7.37
N PRO A 95 -30.73 10.19 6.79
CA PRO A 95 -29.98 10.56 5.59
C PRO A 95 -28.46 10.37 5.73
N THR A 96 -27.88 10.63 6.90
CA THR A 96 -26.44 10.48 7.13
C THR A 96 -26.00 9.03 7.00
N LEU A 97 -26.77 8.11 7.59
CA LEU A 97 -26.50 6.67 7.53
C LEU A 97 -26.74 6.12 6.12
N LEU A 98 -27.77 6.62 5.42
CA LEU A 98 -28.05 6.27 4.03
C LEU A 98 -26.91 6.66 3.09
N ASN A 99 -26.42 7.89 3.21
CA ASN A 99 -25.30 8.38 2.43
C ASN A 99 -24.00 7.62 2.75
N ALA A 100 -23.80 7.19 4.00
CA ALA A 100 -22.63 6.39 4.37
C ALA A 100 -22.65 5.00 3.70
N ILE A 101 -23.83 4.36 3.64
CA ILE A 101 -24.04 3.12 2.88
C ILE A 101 -23.70 3.31 1.40
N PHE A 102 -24.17 4.41 0.80
CA PHE A 102 -23.93 4.69 -0.62
C PHE A 102 -22.47 5.02 -0.92
N ALA A 103 -21.82 5.83 -0.09
CA ALA A 103 -20.41 6.15 -0.22
C ALA A 103 -19.56 4.87 -0.19
N LEU A 104 -19.78 4.02 0.82
CA LEU A 104 -19.03 2.78 0.98
C LEU A 104 -19.26 1.80 -0.19
N SER A 105 -20.53 1.61 -0.58
CA SER A 105 -20.91 0.69 -1.66
C SER A 105 -20.36 1.12 -3.01
N SER A 106 -20.47 2.42 -3.33
CA SER A 106 -19.97 2.98 -4.58
C SER A 106 -18.46 2.95 -4.65
N ARG A 107 -17.76 3.24 -3.54
CA ARG A 107 -16.30 3.11 -3.46
C ARG A 107 -15.86 1.70 -3.78
N HIS A 108 -16.45 0.73 -3.09
CA HIS A 108 -16.06 -0.66 -3.27
C HIS A 108 -16.36 -1.18 -4.68
N LEU A 109 -17.50 -0.78 -5.28
CA LEU A 109 -17.82 -1.13 -6.67
C LEU A 109 -16.84 -0.50 -7.67
N SER A 110 -16.41 0.75 -7.44
CA SER A 110 -15.38 1.42 -8.24
C SER A 110 -14.05 0.63 -8.19
N LEU A 111 -13.63 0.19 -7.00
CA LEU A 111 -12.40 -0.59 -6.82
C LEU A 111 -12.45 -1.97 -7.49
N LYS A 112 -13.63 -2.59 -7.63
CA LYS A 112 -13.80 -3.88 -8.35
C LYS A 112 -13.76 -3.76 -9.88
N GLY A 113 -13.48 -2.59 -10.45
CA GLY A 113 -13.32 -2.38 -11.90
C GLY A 113 -14.63 -2.40 -12.70
N LYS A 114 -15.80 -2.41 -12.03
CA LYS A 114 -17.12 -2.40 -12.69
C LYS A 114 -17.64 -0.97 -12.80
N HIS A 115 -17.39 -0.27 -13.92
CA HIS A 115 -18.08 0.95 -14.40
C HIS A 115 -18.76 1.86 -13.35
N PHE A 116 -18.11 2.15 -12.21
CA PHE A 116 -18.64 3.04 -11.17
C PHE A 116 -17.63 4.15 -10.95
N ASP A 117 -18.05 5.40 -11.19
CA ASP A 117 -17.18 6.56 -11.08
C ASP A 117 -16.86 6.86 -9.62
N THR A 118 -15.57 7.06 -9.31
CA THR A 118 -15.07 7.46 -7.99
C THR A 118 -15.73 8.75 -7.48
N TRP A 119 -16.15 9.64 -8.39
CA TRP A 119 -16.87 10.87 -8.05
C TRP A 119 -18.17 10.61 -7.25
N ILE A 120 -18.87 9.51 -7.52
CA ILE A 120 -20.14 9.18 -6.84
C ILE A 120 -19.90 8.89 -5.35
N SER A 121 -18.82 8.19 -5.02
CA SER A 121 -18.43 7.93 -3.63
C SER A 121 -18.11 9.23 -2.90
N ASN A 122 -17.32 10.11 -3.53
CA ASN A 122 -16.95 11.40 -2.93
C ASN A 122 -18.18 12.27 -2.67
N HIS A 123 -19.15 12.27 -3.58
CA HIS A 123 -20.39 13.04 -3.43
C HIS A 123 -21.18 12.63 -2.18
N TYR A 124 -21.44 11.33 -1.99
CA TYR A 124 -22.17 10.86 -0.80
C TYR A 124 -21.35 11.02 0.48
N HIS A 125 -20.02 10.87 0.40
CA HIS A 125 -19.12 11.11 1.53
C HIS A 125 -19.17 12.57 2.00
N GLU A 126 -19.07 13.55 1.09
CA GLU A 126 -19.22 14.98 1.41
C GLU A 126 -20.58 15.30 2.05
N GLN A 127 -21.67 14.67 1.58
CA GLN A 127 -22.99 14.83 2.17
C GLN A 127 -23.08 14.28 3.61
N CYS A 128 -22.40 13.18 3.91
CA CYS A 128 -22.26 12.70 5.29
C CYS A 128 -21.52 13.71 6.16
N LEU A 129 -20.40 14.26 5.67
CA LEU A 129 -19.56 15.19 6.43
C LEU A 129 -20.28 16.49 6.77
N GLN A 130 -21.02 17.07 5.82
CA GLN A 130 -21.82 18.28 6.05
C GLN A 130 -22.84 18.10 7.19
N GLN A 131 -23.42 16.90 7.29
CA GLN A 131 -24.38 16.58 8.34
C GLN A 131 -23.67 16.31 9.68
N LEU A 132 -22.57 15.56 9.69
CA LEU A 132 -21.79 15.28 10.90
C LEU A 132 -21.14 16.54 11.52
N SER A 133 -20.69 17.50 10.71
CA SER A 133 -20.12 18.76 11.22
C SER A 133 -21.15 19.62 11.96
N SER A 134 -22.43 19.55 11.57
CA SER A 134 -23.52 20.26 12.25
C SER A 134 -23.89 19.65 13.62
N ILE A 135 -23.38 18.46 13.91
CA ILE A 135 -23.79 17.62 15.04
C ILE A 135 -22.69 17.50 16.12
N SER A 136 -21.44 17.85 15.81
CA SER A 136 -20.25 17.61 16.66
C SER A 136 -20.17 18.42 17.97
N SER A 137 -21.10 19.34 18.24
CA SER A 137 -21.14 20.18 19.44
C SER A 137 -22.21 19.78 20.46
N ASP A 138 -23.03 18.76 20.18
CA ASP A 138 -24.15 18.33 21.04
C ASP A 138 -23.87 16.97 21.71
N SER A 139 -23.94 16.94 23.05
CA SER A 139 -23.78 15.72 23.85
C SER A 139 -24.88 14.67 23.64
N GLN A 140 -26.07 15.08 23.17
CA GLN A 140 -27.14 14.13 22.83
C GLN A 140 -26.85 13.37 21.54
N ALA A 141 -26.17 14.01 20.59
CA ALA A 141 -25.85 13.37 19.32
C ALA A 141 -24.84 12.22 19.46
N LEU A 142 -23.97 12.26 20.46
CA LEU A 142 -23.05 11.16 20.81
C LEU A 142 -23.75 9.89 21.29
N ARG A 143 -25.02 10.00 21.69
CA ARG A 143 -25.88 8.86 22.06
C ARG A 143 -26.73 8.33 20.91
N ASN A 144 -26.60 8.89 19.71
CA ASN A 144 -27.33 8.42 18.53
C ASN A 144 -26.63 7.19 17.92
N ASP A 145 -27.32 6.05 17.91
CA ASP A 145 -26.80 4.80 17.35
C ASP A 145 -26.67 4.83 15.81
N ASP A 146 -27.48 5.63 15.11
CA ASP A 146 -27.42 5.75 13.65
C ASP A 146 -26.15 6.46 13.21
N LEU A 147 -25.75 7.51 13.93
CA LEU A 147 -24.51 8.24 13.66
C LEU A 147 -23.27 7.41 13.98
N LEU A 148 -23.34 6.61 15.05
CA LEU A 148 -22.30 5.63 15.36
C LEU A 148 -22.14 4.61 14.23
N ALA A 149 -23.25 4.02 13.74
CA ALA A 149 -23.22 3.11 12.61
C ALA A 149 -22.67 3.79 11.34
N ALA A 150 -23.09 5.02 11.05
CA ALA A 150 -22.57 5.79 9.90
C ALA A 150 -21.06 6.00 10.00
N THR A 151 -20.55 6.31 11.20
CA THR A 151 -19.11 6.52 11.42
C THR A 151 -18.30 5.23 11.19
N ILE A 152 -18.82 4.07 11.60
CA ILE A 152 -18.21 2.75 11.33
C ILE A 152 -18.11 2.48 9.82
N LEU A 153 -19.17 2.81 9.06
CA LEU A 153 -19.20 2.65 7.60
C LEU A 153 -18.21 3.59 6.90
N LEU A 154 -18.17 4.87 7.29
CA LEU A 154 -17.22 5.85 6.75
C LEU A 154 -15.77 5.47 7.06
N ARG A 155 -15.51 4.92 8.25
CA ARG A 155 -14.17 4.42 8.58
C ARG A 155 -13.74 3.26 7.70
N THR A 156 -14.66 2.34 7.42
CA THR A 156 -14.39 1.24 6.49
C THR A 156 -14.08 1.76 5.08
N LEU A 157 -14.74 2.84 4.66
CA LEU A 157 -14.45 3.50 3.38
C LEU A 157 -13.01 4.04 3.35
N GLU A 158 -12.55 4.70 4.41
CA GLU A 158 -11.16 5.16 4.54
C GLU A 158 -10.16 4.00 4.51
N GLU A 159 -10.47 2.90 5.22
CA GLU A 159 -9.64 1.68 5.21
C GLU A 159 -9.53 1.07 3.80
N LEU A 160 -10.62 1.08 3.03
CA LEU A 160 -10.61 0.65 1.63
C LEU A 160 -9.71 1.54 0.75
N GLU A 161 -9.66 2.84 1.00
CA GLU A 161 -8.78 3.79 0.29
C GLU A 161 -7.30 3.59 0.66
N GLY A 162 -7.00 3.46 1.96
CA GLY A 162 -5.63 3.27 2.46
C GLY A 162 -5.02 1.92 2.08
N GLN A 163 -5.79 0.84 2.11
CA GLN A 163 -5.27 -0.51 1.82
C GLN A 163 -5.00 -0.75 0.33
N PHE A 164 -5.74 -0.13 -0.58
CA PHE A 164 -5.52 -0.25 -2.03
C PHE A 164 -4.24 0.47 -2.47
N LEU A 165 -3.85 1.53 -1.75
CA LEU A 165 -2.54 2.18 -1.90
C LEU A 165 -1.41 1.20 -1.52
N ALA A 166 -1.58 0.44 -0.43
CA ALA A 166 -0.61 -0.55 0.01
C ALA A 166 -0.49 -1.75 -0.93
N THR A 167 -1.60 -2.22 -1.54
CA THR A 167 -1.56 -3.40 -2.44
C THR A 167 -0.87 -3.11 -3.77
N ARG A 168 -1.00 -1.88 -4.29
CA ARG A 168 -0.28 -1.44 -5.50
C ARG A 168 1.24 -1.32 -5.31
N ILE A 169 1.72 -1.17 -4.08
CA ILE A 169 3.16 -1.05 -3.77
C ILE A 169 3.80 -2.44 -3.55
N VAL A 170 2.98 -3.45 -3.26
CA VAL A 170 3.42 -4.84 -2.98
C VAL A 170 3.46 -5.70 -4.26
N MET A 171 3.30 -5.12 -5.46
CA MET A 171 3.54 -5.81 -6.75
C MET A 171 4.81 -5.26 -7.43
N PRO A 172 5.96 -5.98 -7.40
CA PRO A 172 7.10 -5.64 -8.25
C PRO A 172 7.44 -6.74 -9.25
N ARG A 173 7.84 -6.33 -10.46
CA ARG A 173 8.90 -7.02 -11.20
C ARG A 173 10.03 -6.00 -11.42
N PRO A 174 11.30 -6.35 -11.19
CA PRO A 174 11.87 -6.95 -9.98
C PRO A 174 12.98 -6.02 -9.44
N LEU A 175 12.80 -5.44 -8.25
CA LEU A 175 13.87 -4.84 -7.44
C LEU A 175 13.49 -5.06 -5.97
N LEU A 176 13.86 -6.23 -5.45
CA LEU A 176 13.59 -6.63 -4.07
C LEU A 176 14.82 -6.35 -3.19
N THR A 177 15.04 -5.07 -2.86
CA THR A 177 15.94 -4.65 -1.77
C THR A 177 15.40 -3.48 -0.94
N SER A 178 14.16 -3.04 -1.18
CA SER A 178 13.50 -2.03 -0.33
C SER A 178 12.07 -2.44 -0.02
N LEU A 179 11.91 -3.50 0.79
CA LEU A 179 10.71 -3.67 1.61
C LEU A 179 10.78 -2.65 2.76
N ARG A 180 10.62 -1.36 2.42
CA ARG A 180 10.09 -0.41 3.40
C ARG A 180 8.59 -0.68 3.44
N VAL A 181 8.12 -1.18 4.57
CA VAL A 181 6.71 -1.11 4.97
C VAL A 181 6.28 0.32 4.65
N VAL A 182 5.43 0.48 3.63
CA VAL A 182 4.75 1.74 3.36
C VAL A 182 4.07 2.08 4.67
N PRO A 183 4.40 3.21 5.32
CA PRO A 183 3.65 3.57 6.49
C PRO A 183 2.19 3.68 6.03
N LEU A 184 1.28 3.03 6.75
CA LEU A 184 -0.16 3.32 6.70
C LEU A 184 -0.49 4.79 7.04
N LEU A 185 0.53 5.66 7.11
CA LEU A 185 0.43 7.10 7.10
C LEU A 185 0.33 7.60 5.65
N GLY A 186 -0.86 7.44 5.09
CA GLY A 186 -1.42 8.61 4.43
C GLY A 186 -1.50 9.73 5.47
N THR A 187 -1.39 10.98 5.05
CA THR A 187 -1.77 12.12 5.89
C THR A 187 -3.28 12.05 6.15
N ASP A 188 -3.73 11.10 6.98
CA ASP A 188 -5.03 11.13 7.59
C ASP A 188 -4.98 12.28 8.58
N ASN A 189 -5.61 13.39 8.23
CA ASN A 189 -6.10 14.31 9.25
C ASN A 189 -6.97 13.44 10.16
N GLU A 190 -6.53 13.15 11.39
CA GLU A 190 -7.19 12.30 12.39
C GLU A 190 -8.65 12.75 12.77
N GLY A 191 -9.30 13.60 11.97
CA GLY A 191 -10.61 14.18 12.19
C GLY A 191 -11.74 13.16 12.37
N HIS A 192 -11.66 11.96 11.79
CA HIS A 192 -12.68 10.91 11.96
C HIS A 192 -12.32 9.87 13.03
N LEU A 193 -11.04 9.70 13.35
CA LEU A 193 -10.58 8.92 14.50
C LEU A 193 -11.13 9.51 15.82
N LEU A 194 -11.23 10.84 15.90
CA LEU A 194 -11.91 11.50 17.02
C LEU A 194 -13.38 11.09 17.12
N GLY A 195 -14.09 10.88 16.00
CA GLY A 195 -15.50 10.52 15.97
C GLY A 195 -15.79 9.19 16.68
N ILE A 196 -15.18 8.09 16.21
CA ILE A 196 -15.37 6.76 16.81
C ILE A 196 -14.89 6.74 18.28
N GLN A 197 -13.77 7.41 18.57
CA GLN A 197 -13.26 7.52 19.94
C GLN A 197 -14.24 8.25 20.85
N VAL A 198 -14.80 9.38 20.43
CA VAL A 198 -15.79 10.13 21.21
C VAL A 198 -17.07 9.30 21.40
N PHE A 199 -17.55 8.58 20.38
CA PHE A 199 -18.71 7.70 20.52
C PHE A 199 -18.45 6.46 21.41
N MET A 200 -17.22 5.92 21.39
CA MET A 200 -16.83 4.76 22.20
C MET A 200 -16.31 5.12 23.60
N THR A 201 -15.96 6.38 23.87
CA THR A 201 -15.60 6.85 25.22
C THR A 201 -16.77 7.49 25.96
N ALA A 202 -17.79 7.98 25.25
CA ALA A 202 -19.03 8.51 25.82
C ALA A 202 -19.93 7.46 26.53
N HIS A 203 -19.37 6.30 26.90
CA HIS A 203 -20.03 5.30 27.72
C HIS A 203 -20.17 5.80 29.17
N GLY A 204 -21.33 6.39 29.48
CA GLY A 204 -21.85 6.41 30.84
C GLY A 204 -22.64 5.12 31.11
N ASP A 205 -22.22 4.35 32.11
CA ASP A 205 -22.83 3.12 32.67
C ASP A 205 -23.38 2.06 31.69
N ALA A 206 -22.69 0.92 31.66
CA ALA A 206 -22.87 -0.21 30.76
C ALA A 206 -24.23 -0.95 30.82
N SER A 207 -25.18 -0.54 31.69
CA SER A 207 -26.49 -1.18 31.84
C SER A 207 -27.53 -0.73 30.79
N THR A 208 -27.23 0.28 29.96
CA THR A 208 -28.22 0.92 29.06
C THR A 208 -27.88 0.93 27.56
N ALA A 209 -26.77 0.32 27.14
CA ALA A 209 -26.37 0.32 25.72
C ALA A 209 -27.29 -0.57 24.84
N SER A 210 -27.78 0.00 23.73
CA SER A 210 -28.58 -0.73 22.74
C SER A 210 -27.81 -1.87 22.07
N SER A 211 -28.52 -2.83 21.48
CA SER A 211 -27.87 -3.97 20.82
C SER A 211 -27.07 -3.56 19.57
N LEU A 212 -27.57 -2.58 18.79
CA LEU A 212 -26.82 -2.00 17.66
C LEU A 212 -25.52 -1.32 18.12
N ARG A 213 -25.54 -0.61 19.27
CA ARG A 213 -24.33 0.00 19.82
C ARG A 213 -23.28 -1.03 20.22
N LYS A 214 -23.70 -2.17 20.78
CA LYS A 214 -22.80 -3.29 21.09
C LYS A 214 -22.20 -3.90 19.82
N ALA A 215 -23.00 -4.09 18.77
CA ALA A 215 -22.50 -4.56 17.47
C ALA A 215 -21.48 -3.58 16.87
N ALA A 216 -21.78 -2.28 16.87
CA ALA A 216 -20.88 -1.23 16.40
C ALA A 216 -19.58 -1.17 17.21
N PHE A 217 -19.63 -1.37 18.54
CA PHE A 217 -18.43 -1.45 19.38
C PHE A 217 -17.49 -2.58 18.93
N TRP A 218 -18.02 -3.79 18.69
CA TRP A 218 -17.19 -4.91 18.27
C TRP A 218 -16.53 -4.70 16.91
N ILE A 219 -17.22 -4.04 15.98
CA ILE A 219 -16.63 -3.64 14.70
C ILE A 219 -15.56 -2.57 14.91
N GLY A 220 -15.87 -1.53 15.68
CA GLY A 220 -14.95 -0.44 15.98
C GLY A 220 -13.67 -0.92 16.69
N LEU A 221 -13.79 -1.91 17.58
CA LEU A 221 -12.63 -2.54 18.22
C LEU A 221 -11.72 -3.26 17.21
N ARG A 222 -12.28 -3.98 16.24
CA ARG A 222 -11.49 -4.64 15.17
C ARG A 222 -10.80 -3.62 14.25
N GLN A 223 -11.50 -2.54 13.88
CA GLN A 223 -10.93 -1.42 13.12
C GLN A 223 -9.81 -0.72 13.92
N GLU A 224 -10.01 -0.54 15.22
CA GLU A 224 -9.01 0.06 16.11
C GLU A 224 -7.78 -0.84 16.28
N VAL A 225 -7.93 -2.16 16.44
CA VAL A 225 -6.81 -3.11 16.44
C VAL A 225 -6.02 -2.99 15.13
N THR A 226 -6.73 -2.97 14.00
CA THR A 226 -6.10 -2.85 12.68
C THR A 226 -5.30 -1.55 12.58
N MET A 227 -5.90 -0.42 12.96
CA MET A 227 -5.26 0.89 12.88
C MET A 227 -4.13 1.06 13.91
N ALA A 228 -4.26 0.52 15.10
CA ALA A 228 -3.24 0.59 16.15
C ALA A 228 -1.95 -0.12 15.74
N VAL A 229 -2.07 -1.33 15.17
CA VAL A 229 -0.92 -2.07 14.64
C VAL A 229 -0.36 -1.37 13.39
N ALA A 230 -1.22 -0.91 12.49
CA ALA A 230 -0.85 -0.19 11.27
C ALA A 230 -0.02 1.07 11.55
N SER A 231 -0.43 1.86 12.54
CA SER A 231 0.23 3.11 12.94
C SER A 231 1.23 2.93 14.10
N GLN A 232 1.50 1.68 14.53
CA GLN A 232 2.37 1.36 15.67
C GLN A 232 2.08 2.20 16.92
N ARG A 233 0.80 2.32 17.27
CA ARG A 233 0.31 3.15 18.38
C ARG A 233 -0.50 2.30 19.37
N PRO A 234 -0.64 2.73 20.64
CA PRO A 234 -1.51 2.04 21.58
C PRO A 234 -2.98 2.15 21.17
N ILE A 235 -3.80 1.27 21.74
CA ILE A 235 -5.27 1.30 21.60
C ILE A 235 -5.78 2.56 22.31
N LYS A 236 -6.51 3.40 21.57
CA LYS A 236 -7.11 4.63 22.11
C LYS A 236 -8.47 4.37 22.80
N THR A 237 -9.08 3.22 22.54
CA THR A 237 -10.40 2.82 23.07
C THR A 237 -10.31 2.18 24.45
N SER A 238 -11.25 2.49 25.34
CA SER A 238 -11.37 1.76 26.61
C SER A 238 -11.70 0.30 26.36
N LEU A 239 -10.98 -0.61 27.01
CA LEU A 239 -11.28 -2.05 26.95
C LEU A 239 -12.13 -2.52 28.16
N ASN A 240 -12.36 -1.62 29.12
CA ASN A 240 -13.04 -1.93 30.38
C ASN A 240 -14.53 -1.54 30.29
N HIS A 241 -15.31 -2.36 29.58
CA HIS A 241 -16.76 -2.21 29.51
C HIS A 241 -17.46 -3.36 30.23
N GLY A 242 -18.55 -3.08 30.96
CA GLY A 242 -19.25 -4.09 31.76
C GLY A 242 -19.90 -5.24 30.98
N PHE A 243 -20.04 -5.11 29.65
CA PHE A 243 -20.52 -6.20 28.77
C PHE A 243 -19.38 -7.00 28.12
N VAL A 244 -18.11 -6.61 28.32
CA VAL A 244 -16.96 -7.35 27.82
C VAL A 244 -16.71 -8.52 28.77
N ASP A 245 -16.94 -9.72 28.26
CA ASP A 245 -16.64 -10.95 28.95
C ASP A 245 -15.25 -11.44 28.53
N LEU A 246 -14.41 -11.76 29.52
CA LEU A 246 -13.09 -12.39 29.34
C LEU A 246 -12.98 -13.74 30.05
N SER A 247 -14.08 -14.24 30.63
CA SER A 247 -14.10 -15.53 31.32
C SER A 247 -13.88 -16.70 30.35
N PHE A 248 -13.55 -17.87 30.89
CA PHE A 248 -13.53 -19.14 30.15
C PHE A 248 -14.84 -19.92 30.29
N GLY A 249 -15.93 -19.25 30.69
CA GLY A 249 -17.24 -19.87 30.82
C GLY A 249 -17.82 -20.30 29.47
N THR A 250 -18.76 -21.24 29.48
CA THR A 250 -19.48 -21.66 28.27
C THR A 250 -20.24 -20.49 27.66
N ALA A 251 -20.10 -20.28 26.36
CA ALA A 251 -20.76 -19.22 25.59
C ALA A 251 -20.85 -19.62 24.11
N ASP A 252 -21.55 -18.82 23.30
CA ASP A 252 -21.62 -18.99 21.85
C ASP A 252 -20.31 -18.60 21.13
N ASP A 253 -20.21 -18.95 19.85
CA ASP A 253 -19.02 -18.70 19.03
C ASP A 253 -18.71 -17.19 18.91
N ASP A 254 -19.75 -16.35 18.82
CA ASP A 254 -19.63 -14.89 18.79
C ASP A 254 -18.91 -14.36 20.04
N THR A 255 -19.33 -14.81 21.22
CA THR A 255 -18.73 -14.40 22.49
C THR A 255 -17.30 -14.92 22.61
N TRP A 256 -17.04 -16.17 22.20
CA TRP A 256 -15.68 -16.73 22.21
C TRP A 256 -14.72 -15.99 21.27
N ALA A 257 -15.20 -15.57 20.10
CA ALA A 257 -14.45 -14.74 19.17
C ALA A 257 -14.18 -13.34 19.76
N ASN A 258 -15.19 -12.71 20.34
CA ASN A 258 -15.04 -11.40 20.97
C ASN A 258 -14.04 -11.40 22.14
N ARG A 259 -14.02 -12.48 22.97
CA ARG A 259 -13.01 -12.66 24.04
C ARG A 259 -11.58 -12.55 23.52
N VAL A 260 -11.26 -13.26 22.44
CA VAL A 260 -9.90 -13.27 21.88
C VAL A 260 -9.58 -12.00 21.08
N ILE A 261 -10.58 -11.33 20.51
CA ILE A 261 -10.38 -10.00 19.90
C ILE A 261 -10.00 -8.96 20.96
N VAL A 262 -10.65 -8.97 22.12
CA VAL A 262 -10.27 -8.09 23.25
C VAL A 262 -8.89 -8.44 23.76
N HIS A 263 -8.57 -9.74 23.87
CA HIS A 263 -7.21 -10.16 24.22
C HIS A 263 -6.17 -9.63 23.24
N CYS A 264 -6.41 -9.76 21.93
CA CYS A 264 -5.55 -9.18 20.90
C CYS A 264 -5.39 -7.67 21.07
N ALA A 265 -6.46 -6.93 21.39
CA ALA A 265 -6.38 -5.50 21.68
C ALA A 265 -5.50 -5.21 22.91
N LYS A 266 -5.59 -6.02 23.98
CA LYS A 266 -4.70 -5.91 25.15
C LYS A 266 -3.24 -6.19 24.80
N VAL A 267 -2.97 -7.17 23.93
CA VAL A 267 -1.62 -7.45 23.42
C VAL A 267 -1.08 -6.27 22.61
N VAL A 268 -1.88 -5.68 21.73
CA VAL A 268 -1.50 -4.48 20.95
C VAL A 268 -1.23 -3.30 21.88
N GLN A 269 -2.08 -3.09 22.90
CA GLN A 269 -1.87 -2.08 23.95
C GLN A 269 -0.54 -2.31 24.69
N PHE A 270 -0.21 -3.57 25.01
CA PHE A 270 1.06 -3.93 25.62
C PHE A 270 2.24 -3.65 24.68
N CYS A 271 2.16 -4.02 23.40
CA CYS A 271 3.28 -3.87 22.46
C CYS A 271 3.61 -2.41 22.11
N PHE A 272 2.60 -1.54 22.04
CA PHE A 272 2.77 -0.14 21.59
C PHE A 272 2.47 0.91 22.68
N GLY A 273 2.20 0.48 23.91
CA GLY A 273 1.99 1.35 25.07
C GLY A 273 3.25 2.10 25.47
N LYS A 274 3.08 3.28 26.10
CA LYS A 274 4.20 4.11 26.62
C LYS A 274 4.66 3.70 28.02
N ASP A 275 3.93 2.81 28.68
CA ASP A 275 4.20 2.39 30.06
C ASP A 275 5.35 1.36 30.11
N HIS A 276 6.03 1.28 31.25
CA HIS A 276 7.11 0.32 31.44
C HIS A 276 6.53 -1.11 31.47
N HIS A 277 6.84 -1.92 30.46
CA HIS A 277 6.37 -3.30 30.38
C HIS A 277 6.90 -4.14 31.54
N SER A 278 6.00 -4.65 32.38
CA SER A 278 6.37 -5.61 33.42
C SER A 278 6.38 -7.04 32.88
N LEU A 279 7.27 -7.87 33.43
CA LEU A 279 7.28 -9.30 33.11
C LEU A 279 5.98 -10.01 33.58
N GLU A 280 5.33 -9.47 34.60
CA GLU A 280 4.07 -9.96 35.14
C GLU A 280 2.92 -9.76 34.15
N GLU A 281 2.80 -8.56 33.55
CA GLU A 281 1.80 -8.30 32.50
C GLU A 281 2.00 -9.18 31.27
N TYR A 282 3.25 -9.35 30.82
CA TYR A 282 3.55 -10.26 29.71
C TYR A 282 3.09 -11.69 30.00
N ARG A 283 3.41 -12.21 31.20
CA ARG A 283 2.99 -13.55 31.63
C ARG A 283 1.47 -13.68 31.70
N ALA A 284 0.79 -12.67 32.24
CA ALA A 284 -0.68 -12.67 32.31
C ALA A 284 -1.32 -12.72 30.92
N LEU A 285 -0.74 -12.04 29.92
CA LEU A 285 -1.21 -12.11 28.53
C LEU A 285 -1.00 -13.51 27.94
N VAL A 286 0.21 -14.07 28.08
CA VAL A 286 0.51 -15.43 27.59
C VAL A 286 -0.38 -16.48 28.28
N GLU A 287 -0.54 -16.41 29.60
CA GLU A 287 -1.40 -17.32 30.38
C GLU A 287 -2.87 -17.25 29.94
N TYR A 288 -3.36 -16.04 29.64
CA TYR A 288 -4.71 -15.88 29.12
C TYR A 288 -4.88 -16.55 27.76
N GLU A 289 -3.91 -16.36 26.86
CA GLU A 289 -3.94 -16.93 25.52
C GLU A 289 -3.91 -18.48 25.55
N GLU A 290 -3.01 -19.05 26.34
CA GLU A 290 -2.93 -20.50 26.57
C GLU A 290 -4.23 -21.05 27.18
N GLY A 291 -4.80 -20.32 28.16
CA GLY A 291 -6.08 -20.65 28.77
C GLY A 291 -7.22 -20.64 27.76
N TRP A 292 -7.28 -19.62 26.90
CA TRP A 292 -8.28 -19.53 25.83
C TRP A 292 -8.14 -20.68 24.83
N LEU A 293 -6.93 -21.01 24.38
CA LEU A 293 -6.67 -22.13 23.47
C LEU A 293 -7.10 -23.48 24.05
N CYS A 294 -6.94 -23.66 25.35
CA CYS A 294 -7.34 -24.89 26.05
C CYS A 294 -8.85 -24.96 26.30
N ALA A 295 -9.49 -23.81 26.54
CA ALA A 295 -10.89 -23.75 26.96
C ALA A 295 -11.88 -23.54 25.79
N ARG A 296 -11.39 -23.11 24.61
CA ARG A 296 -12.25 -22.83 23.45
C ARG A 296 -13.11 -24.06 23.08
N PRO A 297 -14.36 -23.85 22.64
CA PRO A 297 -15.23 -24.95 22.25
C PRO A 297 -14.68 -25.72 21.04
N SER A 298 -15.16 -26.95 20.84
CA SER A 298 -14.78 -27.76 19.69
C SER A 298 -15.14 -27.15 18.34
N SER A 299 -16.07 -26.19 18.29
CA SER A 299 -16.41 -25.41 17.10
C SER A 299 -15.21 -24.63 16.56
N PHE A 300 -14.27 -24.21 17.41
CA PHE A 300 -13.05 -23.49 17.02
C PHE A 300 -11.95 -24.41 16.43
N LEU A 301 -12.20 -25.71 16.32
CA LEU A 301 -11.32 -26.63 15.60
C LEU A 301 -11.59 -26.56 14.09
N PRO A 302 -10.57 -26.69 13.24
CA PRO A 302 -10.76 -26.67 11.80
C PRO A 302 -11.59 -27.88 11.36
N ILE A 303 -12.53 -27.66 10.44
CA ILE A 303 -13.32 -28.73 9.81
C ILE A 303 -12.51 -29.51 8.77
N ALA A 304 -11.49 -28.85 8.20
CA ALA A 304 -10.51 -29.46 7.31
C ALA A 304 -9.16 -28.76 7.47
N TYR A 305 -8.10 -29.55 7.43
CA TYR A 305 -6.72 -29.08 7.48
C TYR A 305 -5.87 -29.87 6.48
N SER A 306 -5.10 -29.16 5.66
CA SER A 306 -3.99 -29.75 4.92
C SER A 306 -2.73 -28.92 5.11
N GLU A 307 -1.61 -29.60 5.30
CA GLU A 307 -0.29 -28.95 5.29
C GLU A 307 0.02 -28.35 3.92
N PRO A 308 0.87 -27.31 3.85
CA PRO A 308 1.38 -26.82 2.58
C PRO A 308 2.10 -27.95 1.82
N ASP A 309 1.93 -28.00 0.50
CA ASP A 309 2.65 -28.92 -0.38
C ASP A 309 3.64 -28.16 -1.29
N PRO A 310 4.94 -28.09 -0.89
CA PRO A 310 5.96 -27.42 -1.68
C PRO A 310 6.13 -27.99 -3.09
N SER A 311 5.82 -29.28 -3.30
CA SER A 311 5.93 -29.92 -4.61
C SER A 311 4.90 -29.38 -5.62
N ARG A 312 3.81 -28.79 -5.12
CA ARG A 312 2.74 -28.17 -5.90
C ARG A 312 2.83 -26.65 -5.96
N GLY A 313 3.88 -26.07 -5.35
CA GLY A 313 4.05 -24.62 -5.18
C GLY A 313 3.10 -24.02 -4.15
N GLU A 314 2.54 -24.85 -3.24
CA GLU A 314 1.64 -24.41 -2.18
C GLU A 314 2.48 -24.01 -0.95
N VAL A 315 2.38 -22.75 -0.55
CA VAL A 315 3.14 -22.17 0.57
C VAL A 315 2.32 -22.13 1.87
N PHE A 316 1.02 -21.89 1.75
CA PHE A 316 0.13 -21.73 2.90
C PHE A 316 -0.62 -23.02 3.22
N PRO A 317 -0.91 -23.28 4.51
CA PRO A 317 -1.80 -24.38 4.87
C PRO A 317 -3.23 -24.06 4.42
N HIS A 318 -3.99 -25.10 4.06
CA HIS A 318 -5.42 -24.95 3.81
C HIS A 318 -6.20 -25.31 5.07
N ILE A 319 -6.93 -24.33 5.62
CA ILE A 319 -7.61 -24.45 6.91
C ILE A 319 -9.03 -23.90 6.80
N LEU A 320 -10.02 -24.79 6.87
CA LEU A 320 -11.43 -24.41 6.80
C LEU A 320 -12.05 -24.41 8.20
N TYR A 321 -12.83 -23.36 8.49
CA TYR A 321 -13.60 -23.23 9.72
C TYR A 321 -15.09 -23.20 9.44
N LEU A 322 -15.90 -23.43 10.48
CA LEU A 322 -17.34 -23.60 10.33
C LEU A 322 -18.08 -22.29 10.00
N ASN A 323 -17.64 -21.16 10.56
CA ASN A 323 -18.32 -19.87 10.40
C ASN A 323 -17.34 -18.67 10.54
N HIS A 324 -17.84 -17.49 10.20
CA HIS A 324 -17.09 -16.23 10.21
C HIS A 324 -16.57 -15.81 11.59
N ALA A 325 -17.34 -16.02 12.67
CA ALA A 325 -16.96 -15.66 14.04
C ALA A 325 -15.69 -16.43 14.46
N ILE A 326 -15.65 -17.73 14.14
CA ILE A 326 -14.48 -18.57 14.41
C ILE A 326 -13.27 -18.09 13.62
N VAL A 327 -13.43 -17.84 12.31
CA VAL A 327 -12.32 -17.38 11.45
C VAL A 327 -11.73 -16.09 12.01
N ILE A 328 -12.58 -15.10 12.32
CA ILE A 328 -12.10 -13.80 12.81
C ILE A 328 -11.48 -13.91 14.20
N GLY A 329 -12.01 -14.75 15.09
CA GLY A 329 -11.39 -15.02 16.39
C GLY A 329 -10.02 -15.69 16.26
N VAL A 330 -9.90 -16.69 15.38
CA VAL A 330 -8.64 -17.42 15.14
C VAL A 330 -7.56 -16.50 14.55
N VAL A 331 -7.87 -15.68 13.55
CA VAL A 331 -6.86 -14.78 12.96
C VAL A 331 -6.37 -13.71 13.95
N HIS A 332 -7.24 -13.22 14.84
CA HIS A 332 -6.82 -12.30 15.91
C HIS A 332 -6.00 -13.01 17.00
N CYS A 333 -6.30 -14.28 17.29
CA CYS A 333 -5.46 -15.11 18.17
C CYS A 333 -4.06 -15.30 17.59
N ILE A 334 -3.96 -15.66 16.30
CA ILE A 334 -2.68 -15.83 15.61
C ILE A 334 -1.88 -14.52 15.57
N LEU A 335 -2.56 -13.39 15.33
CA LEU A 335 -1.92 -12.07 15.36
C LEU A 335 -1.39 -11.74 16.76
N ALA A 336 -2.18 -11.99 17.81
CA ALA A 336 -1.77 -11.79 19.20
C ALA A 336 -0.52 -12.64 19.54
N GLN A 337 -0.51 -13.91 19.14
CA GLN A 337 0.65 -14.80 19.27
C GLN A 337 1.89 -14.23 18.60
N ALA A 338 1.77 -13.81 17.33
CA ALA A 338 2.91 -13.25 16.60
C ALA A 338 3.47 -11.99 17.30
N LEU A 339 2.60 -11.12 17.81
CA LEU A 339 3.01 -9.90 18.54
C LEU A 339 3.66 -10.21 19.89
N LEU A 340 3.10 -11.14 20.68
CA LEU A 340 3.70 -11.58 21.94
C LEU A 340 5.10 -12.18 21.70
N MET A 341 5.25 -13.01 20.66
CA MET A 341 6.54 -13.57 20.27
C MET A 341 7.54 -12.48 19.86
N CYS A 342 7.10 -11.42 19.17
CA CYS A 342 7.97 -10.29 18.82
C CYS A 342 8.52 -9.56 20.06
N TYR A 343 7.72 -9.48 21.13
CA TYR A 343 8.03 -8.72 22.35
C TYR A 343 8.53 -9.56 23.52
N ASP A 344 8.79 -10.86 23.35
CA ASP A 344 9.16 -11.77 24.43
C ASP A 344 10.36 -11.26 25.27
N PRO A 345 10.13 -10.81 26.53
CA PRO A 345 11.18 -10.28 27.39
C PRO A 345 12.03 -11.38 28.05
N MET A 346 11.64 -12.66 27.92
CA MET A 346 12.34 -13.81 28.51
C MET A 346 13.52 -14.30 27.67
N VAL A 347 13.68 -13.79 26.44
CA VAL A 347 14.78 -14.19 25.56
C VAL A 347 16.12 -13.77 26.17
N PRO A 348 17.10 -14.70 26.31
CA PRO A 348 18.41 -14.39 26.85
C PRO A 348 19.11 -13.27 26.06
N ARG A 349 19.63 -12.25 26.76
CA ARG A 349 20.25 -11.07 26.11
C ARG A 349 21.71 -11.28 25.68
N VAL A 350 22.41 -12.25 26.26
CA VAL A 350 23.83 -12.54 26.02
C VAL A 350 24.13 -14.05 26.00
N GLY A 351 25.15 -14.44 25.25
CA GLY A 351 25.67 -15.83 25.20
C GLY A 351 25.07 -16.72 24.10
N PRO A 352 25.58 -17.96 23.93
CA PRO A 352 25.15 -18.88 22.85
C PRO A 352 23.65 -19.22 22.87
N SER A 353 23.04 -19.27 24.06
CA SER A 353 21.61 -19.51 24.22
C SER A 353 20.74 -18.40 23.62
N ARG A 354 21.27 -17.17 23.47
CA ARG A 354 20.57 -16.08 22.78
C ARG A 354 20.33 -16.40 21.32
N MET A 355 21.34 -16.88 20.60
CA MET A 355 21.22 -17.15 19.17
C MET A 355 20.18 -18.24 18.89
N ALA A 356 20.21 -19.32 19.66
CA ALA A 356 19.23 -20.39 19.55
C ALA A 356 17.80 -19.92 19.89
N ALA A 357 17.65 -19.13 20.97
CA ALA A 357 16.35 -18.57 21.35
C ALA A 357 15.81 -17.57 20.32
N GLN A 358 16.69 -16.75 19.73
CA GLN A 358 16.31 -15.80 18.69
C GLN A 358 15.88 -16.51 17.40
N ALA A 359 16.62 -17.52 16.96
CA ALA A 359 16.26 -18.31 15.77
C ALA A 359 14.93 -19.06 15.96
N ALA A 360 14.73 -19.68 17.13
CA ALA A 360 13.46 -20.36 17.45
C ALA A 360 12.27 -19.38 17.46
N ARG A 361 12.48 -18.16 17.97
CA ARG A 361 11.48 -17.10 17.97
C ARG A 361 11.15 -16.62 16.55
N GLU A 362 12.16 -16.36 15.73
CA GLU A 362 11.98 -15.94 14.33
C GLU A 362 11.21 -17.00 13.52
N GLU A 363 11.58 -18.28 13.66
CA GLU A 363 10.87 -19.40 13.03
C GLU A 363 9.43 -19.52 13.53
N GLY A 364 9.19 -19.29 14.82
CA GLY A 364 7.85 -19.31 15.38
C GLY A 364 6.97 -18.17 14.83
N ILE A 365 7.49 -16.94 14.76
CA ILE A 365 6.78 -15.79 14.17
C ILE A 365 6.46 -16.07 12.69
N ARG A 366 7.44 -16.61 11.95
CA ARG A 366 7.26 -17.01 10.54
C ARG A 366 6.10 -17.98 10.36
N ARG A 367 6.02 -19.03 11.20
CA ARG A 367 4.90 -19.99 11.19
C ARG A 367 3.56 -19.32 11.47
N GLN A 368 3.51 -18.38 12.41
CA GLN A 368 2.27 -17.65 12.70
C GLN A 368 1.80 -16.81 11.51
N VAL A 369 2.70 -16.11 10.81
CA VAL A 369 2.35 -15.35 9.61
C VAL A 369 1.82 -16.26 8.49
N LEU A 370 2.46 -17.41 8.26
CA LEU A 370 1.98 -18.39 7.27
C LEU A 370 0.62 -18.98 7.65
N LEU A 371 0.40 -19.29 8.93
CA LEU A 371 -0.86 -19.80 9.45
C LEU A 371 -1.98 -18.75 9.34
N LEU A 372 -1.66 -17.50 9.60
CA LEU A 372 -2.56 -16.35 9.46
C LEU A 372 -3.03 -16.21 8.00
N CYS A 373 -2.08 -16.22 7.07
CA CYS A 373 -2.36 -16.13 5.63
C CYS A 373 -3.16 -17.34 5.12
N GLY A 374 -2.76 -18.55 5.51
CA GLY A 374 -3.47 -19.78 5.15
C GLY A 374 -4.91 -19.81 5.66
N THR A 375 -5.13 -19.35 6.90
CA THR A 375 -6.47 -19.22 7.48
C THR A 375 -7.32 -18.22 6.69
N ALA A 376 -6.78 -17.03 6.38
CA ALA A 376 -7.53 -16.01 5.66
C ALA A 376 -7.86 -16.44 4.21
N LEU A 377 -6.86 -16.96 3.47
CA LEU A 377 -7.02 -17.39 2.08
C LEU A 377 -7.97 -18.59 1.93
N SER A 378 -7.99 -19.49 2.91
CA SER A 378 -8.90 -20.64 2.90
C SER A 378 -10.35 -20.26 3.18
N ASN A 379 -10.59 -19.11 3.82
CA ASN A 379 -11.92 -18.64 4.21
C ASN A 379 -12.24 -17.30 3.52
N GLU A 380 -12.12 -17.28 2.19
CA GLU A 380 -12.21 -16.10 1.31
C GLU A 380 -13.49 -15.26 1.44
N SER A 381 -14.58 -15.84 1.96
CA SER A 381 -15.82 -15.12 2.27
C SER A 381 -15.70 -14.20 3.50
N THR A 382 -14.67 -14.38 4.34
CA THR A 382 -14.42 -13.58 5.55
C THR A 382 -13.45 -12.44 5.25
N ILE A 383 -13.93 -11.41 4.54
CA ILE A 383 -13.07 -10.31 4.05
C ILE A 383 -12.23 -9.63 5.17
N PRO A 384 -12.76 -9.34 6.37
CA PRO A 384 -11.93 -8.77 7.44
C PRO A 384 -10.76 -9.66 7.88
N ALA A 385 -10.82 -10.99 7.71
CA ALA A 385 -9.68 -11.86 7.98
C ALA A 385 -8.51 -11.63 7.01
N MET A 386 -8.81 -11.29 5.75
CA MET A 386 -7.79 -10.90 4.77
C MET A 386 -7.10 -9.59 5.14
N ILE A 387 -7.84 -8.65 5.74
CA ILE A 387 -7.28 -7.39 6.27
C ILE A 387 -6.30 -7.70 7.41
N THR A 388 -6.72 -8.53 8.38
CA THR A 388 -5.85 -8.96 9.49
C THR A 388 -4.61 -9.71 8.99
N ALA A 389 -4.73 -10.55 7.97
CA ALA A 389 -3.59 -11.22 7.36
C ALA A 389 -2.61 -10.25 6.69
N SER A 390 -3.13 -9.29 5.90
CA SER A 390 -2.31 -8.26 5.26
C SER A 390 -1.52 -7.43 6.28
N LEU A 391 -2.12 -7.16 7.44
CA LEU A 391 -1.47 -6.49 8.57
C LEU A 391 -0.35 -7.34 9.18
N GLY A 392 -0.60 -8.64 9.42
CA GLY A 392 0.42 -9.56 9.92
C GLY A 392 1.62 -9.66 8.97
N ILE A 393 1.39 -9.63 7.66
CA ILE A 393 2.45 -9.53 6.64
C ILE A 393 3.19 -8.19 6.75
N ALA A 394 2.47 -7.08 6.85
CA ALA A 394 3.10 -5.76 6.95
C ALA A 394 3.96 -5.60 8.22
N THR A 395 3.55 -6.19 9.35
CA THR A 395 4.24 -6.05 10.64
C THR A 395 5.34 -7.08 10.86
N CYS A 396 5.17 -8.32 10.36
CA CYS A 396 6.08 -9.44 10.64
C CYS A 396 6.66 -10.10 9.37
N GLY A 397 6.39 -9.55 8.19
CA GLY A 397 6.78 -10.12 6.89
C GLY A 397 8.26 -10.06 6.56
N ASP A 398 9.01 -9.19 7.24
CA ASP A 398 10.47 -9.08 7.18
C ASP A 398 11.21 -10.37 7.61
N ARG A 399 10.51 -11.27 8.32
CA ARG A 399 11.05 -12.54 8.83
C ARG A 399 10.94 -13.70 7.84
N LEU A 400 10.41 -13.47 6.64
CA LEU A 400 10.23 -14.47 5.59
C LEU A 400 11.41 -14.44 4.63
N ASN A 401 12.35 -15.36 4.84
CA ASN A 401 13.61 -15.41 4.10
C ASN A 401 13.54 -16.24 2.80
N ASP A 402 12.49 -17.04 2.62
CA ASP A 402 12.32 -17.87 1.43
C ASP A 402 11.68 -17.07 0.27
N GLU A 403 12.24 -17.22 -0.93
CA GLU A 403 11.79 -16.52 -2.13
C GLU A 403 10.41 -16.99 -2.61
N GLY A 404 10.10 -18.28 -2.44
CA GLY A 404 8.78 -18.85 -2.71
C GLY A 404 7.73 -18.30 -1.74
N GLU A 405 8.07 -18.21 -0.45
CA GLU A 405 7.20 -17.63 0.58
C GLU A 405 6.89 -16.17 0.31
N ARG A 406 7.92 -15.36 0.04
CA ARG A 406 7.77 -13.95 -0.30
C ARG A 406 6.89 -13.79 -1.54
N LYS A 407 7.14 -14.54 -2.62
CA LYS A 407 6.32 -14.48 -3.84
C LYS A 407 4.86 -14.85 -3.58
N ALA A 408 4.60 -15.92 -2.85
CA ALA A 408 3.25 -16.35 -2.51
C ALA A 408 2.50 -15.31 -1.65
N LEU A 409 3.20 -14.58 -0.79
CA LEU A 409 2.63 -13.48 0.00
C LEU A 409 2.33 -12.24 -0.85
N LEU A 410 3.20 -11.90 -1.80
CA LEU A 410 2.93 -10.84 -2.77
C LEU A 410 1.67 -11.22 -3.58
N ASP A 411 1.60 -12.46 -4.08
CA ASP A 411 0.42 -12.97 -4.80
C ASP A 411 -0.84 -12.99 -3.92
N ALA A 412 -0.72 -13.36 -2.63
CA ALA A 412 -1.83 -13.33 -1.67
C ALA A 412 -2.34 -11.91 -1.40
N ALA A 413 -1.43 -10.92 -1.32
CA ALA A 413 -1.80 -9.51 -1.26
C ALA A 413 -2.45 -9.06 -2.60
N ALA A 414 -1.96 -9.52 -3.74
CA ALA A 414 -2.47 -9.21 -5.08
C ALA A 414 -3.86 -9.74 -5.41
N LEU A 415 -4.29 -10.84 -4.76
CA LEU A 415 -5.58 -11.51 -5.05
C LEU A 415 -6.80 -10.57 -4.89
N ARG A 416 -6.62 -9.37 -4.32
CA ARG A 416 -7.61 -8.29 -4.27
C ARG A 416 -7.84 -7.58 -5.61
N GLU A 417 -6.93 -7.66 -6.58
CA GLU A 417 -6.98 -6.85 -7.82
C GLU A 417 -7.57 -7.59 -9.05
N SER A 418 -7.86 -8.89 -8.98
CA SER A 418 -8.35 -9.65 -10.16
C SER A 418 -9.89 -9.76 -10.22
N PRO A 419 -10.57 -9.34 -11.31
CA PRO A 419 -12.04 -9.42 -11.43
C PRO A 419 -12.59 -10.83 -11.73
N THR A 420 -11.76 -11.88 -11.75
CA THR A 420 -12.11 -13.16 -12.40
C THR A 420 -11.69 -14.40 -11.62
N ARG A 421 -12.20 -14.59 -10.40
CA ARG A 421 -12.33 -15.93 -9.78
C ARG A 421 -13.59 -16.09 -8.92
N TYR A 422 -14.72 -15.52 -9.34
CA TYR A 422 -16.03 -15.94 -8.82
C TYR A 422 -16.59 -17.07 -9.69
N ASN A 423 -15.85 -18.18 -9.74
CA ASN A 423 -16.37 -19.48 -10.13
C ASN A 423 -15.37 -20.54 -9.68
N CYS A 424 -15.86 -21.50 -8.89
CA CYS A 424 -15.11 -22.59 -8.30
C CYS A 424 -14.11 -23.21 -9.28
N ASN A 425 -12.81 -23.16 -8.95
CA ASN A 425 -11.77 -23.95 -9.62
C ASN A 425 -11.00 -24.76 -8.58
N CYS A 426 -11.72 -25.67 -7.90
CA CYS A 426 -11.09 -26.78 -7.21
C CYS A 426 -10.48 -27.72 -8.28
N ARG A 427 -9.19 -28.04 -8.16
CA ARG A 427 -8.42 -28.94 -9.04
C ARG A 427 -8.92 -30.40 -9.04
N ILE A 428 -9.97 -30.74 -8.30
CA ILE A 428 -10.58 -32.09 -8.27
C ILE A 428 -11.44 -32.36 -9.53
N CYS A 429 -11.87 -31.34 -10.29
CA CYS A 429 -12.68 -31.53 -11.51
C CYS A 429 -11.89 -31.63 -12.83
N ARG A 430 -10.54 -31.64 -12.83
CA ARG A 430 -9.71 -31.77 -14.06
C ARG A 430 -9.22 -33.18 -14.38
N ALA A 431 -9.79 -34.21 -13.76
CA ALA A 431 -9.58 -35.60 -14.16
C ALA A 431 -10.71 -36.07 -15.11
N SER A 432 -11.01 -35.33 -16.18
CA SER A 432 -11.92 -35.75 -17.27
C SER A 432 -11.74 -34.87 -18.52
N ALA A 433 -10.51 -34.73 -19.00
CA ALA A 433 -10.19 -34.38 -20.40
C ALA A 433 -8.66 -34.37 -20.53
N GLY A 434 -8.08 -35.53 -20.82
CA GLY A 434 -6.68 -35.64 -21.20
C GLY A 434 -6.44 -35.02 -22.58
N GLY A 435 -5.18 -34.66 -22.86
CA GLY A 435 -4.76 -34.36 -24.23
C GLY A 435 -3.56 -33.43 -24.39
N ILE A 436 -2.39 -33.88 -23.94
CA ILE A 436 -1.11 -33.89 -24.69
C ILE A 436 -0.73 -32.60 -25.47
N LEU A 437 0.27 -31.86 -24.95
CA LEU A 437 1.56 -31.52 -25.60
C LEU A 437 2.22 -30.30 -24.89
N GLY A 438 3.46 -30.49 -24.42
CA GLY A 438 4.28 -29.45 -23.79
C GLY A 438 4.98 -28.53 -24.81
N PRO A 439 5.61 -27.43 -24.35
CA PRO A 439 6.27 -26.46 -25.22
C PRO A 439 7.77 -26.78 -25.33
N ASP A 440 8.23 -27.19 -26.51
CA ASP A 440 9.65 -27.14 -26.89
C ASP A 440 9.78 -27.28 -28.42
N ALA A 441 10.01 -26.16 -29.12
CA ALA A 441 10.68 -26.13 -30.42
C ALA A 441 11.07 -24.69 -30.79
N HIS A 442 12.37 -24.45 -30.90
CA HIS A 442 12.99 -23.22 -31.37
C HIS A 442 13.18 -23.21 -32.91
N LEU A 443 12.96 -22.02 -33.51
CA LEU A 443 13.56 -21.42 -34.74
C LEU A 443 13.12 -21.94 -36.14
N PRO A 444 13.31 -21.17 -37.26
CA PRO A 444 13.79 -19.78 -37.44
C PRO A 444 12.97 -18.89 -38.43
N SER A 445 13.45 -17.66 -38.57
CA SER A 445 13.12 -16.55 -39.50
C SER A 445 12.96 -16.90 -40.99
N GLU A 446 11.99 -16.25 -41.67
CA GLU A 446 12.22 -15.47 -42.90
C GLU A 446 10.99 -14.65 -43.33
N ALA A 447 11.25 -13.61 -44.11
CA ALA A 447 10.37 -12.52 -44.50
C ALA A 447 9.15 -12.93 -45.37
N THR A 448 8.10 -12.10 -45.41
CA THR A 448 7.71 -11.35 -46.63
C THR A 448 6.58 -10.34 -46.33
N LYS A 449 6.84 -9.10 -46.74
CA LYS A 449 5.96 -7.94 -47.01
C LYS A 449 4.49 -8.27 -47.32
N TRP A 450 3.56 -7.48 -46.78
CA TRP A 450 2.50 -6.82 -47.56
C TRP A 450 2.10 -5.49 -46.89
N GLN A 451 2.39 -4.39 -47.59
CA GLN A 451 1.84 -3.05 -47.36
C GLN A 451 0.39 -3.01 -47.87
N PHE A 452 -0.51 -2.25 -47.23
CA PHE A 452 -1.51 -1.45 -47.92
C PHE A 452 -1.90 -0.22 -47.09
N HIS A 453 -1.77 0.95 -47.72
CA HIS A 453 -2.21 2.27 -47.25
C HIS A 453 -3.72 2.49 -47.57
N PRO A 454 -4.36 3.49 -46.92
CA PRO A 454 -5.81 3.61 -46.77
C PRO A 454 -6.45 4.42 -47.91
N LYS A 455 -7.77 4.31 -48.05
CA LYS A 455 -8.63 5.37 -48.61
C LYS A 455 -10.09 5.23 -48.18
N ASP A 456 -10.57 6.29 -47.53
CA ASP A 456 -11.88 6.94 -47.62
C ASP A 456 -13.08 6.12 -48.10
N SER A 457 -14.16 6.07 -47.31
CA SER A 457 -15.33 6.94 -47.51
C SER A 457 -16.54 6.54 -46.64
N SER A 458 -17.11 7.57 -46.03
CA SER A 458 -18.49 7.80 -45.59
C SER A 458 -19.57 6.71 -45.80
N CYS A 459 -20.31 6.48 -44.70
CA CYS A 459 -21.76 6.72 -44.56
C CYS A 459 -22.69 6.26 -45.70
N GLU A 460 -23.54 5.26 -45.45
CA GLU A 460 -24.99 5.44 -45.25
C GLU A 460 -25.78 4.11 -45.33
N LEU A 461 -26.75 4.03 -44.41
CA LEU A 461 -28.12 3.52 -44.53
C LEU A 461 -28.42 2.09 -45.03
N GLU A 462 -29.19 1.44 -44.14
CA GLU A 462 -30.43 0.68 -44.40
C GLU A 462 -30.41 -0.71 -45.04
N ASP A 463 -30.73 -1.65 -44.15
CA ASP A 463 -31.95 -2.45 -44.19
C ASP A 463 -32.01 -3.74 -45.04
N SER A 464 -32.62 -4.72 -44.37
CA SER A 464 -33.42 -5.81 -44.91
C SER A 464 -32.72 -7.10 -45.37
N ARG A 465 -32.81 -8.07 -44.45
CA ARG A 465 -33.53 -9.34 -44.65
C ARG A 465 -33.06 -10.30 -45.78
N SER A 466 -32.61 -11.45 -45.27
CA SER A 466 -33.23 -12.78 -45.49
C SER A 466 -32.70 -13.69 -46.60
N ARG A 467 -32.44 -14.94 -46.14
CA ARG A 467 -32.55 -16.25 -46.84
C ARG A 467 -31.45 -16.56 -47.86
N LYS A 468 -31.03 -17.80 -48.09
CA LYS A 468 -31.11 -19.15 -47.48
C LYS A 468 -30.38 -20.06 -48.49
N LEU A 469 -30.02 -21.27 -48.08
CA LEU A 469 -29.58 -22.44 -48.87
C LEU A 469 -28.04 -22.57 -49.03
N ALA A 470 -27.34 -23.69 -48.82
CA ALA A 470 -27.58 -25.11 -48.49
C ALA A 470 -26.85 -26.02 -49.51
N ARG A 471 -26.38 -27.18 -49.00
CA ARG A 471 -25.86 -28.40 -49.68
C ARG A 471 -24.36 -28.35 -50.02
N LEU A 472 -23.56 -29.39 -49.83
CA LEU A 472 -23.69 -30.87 -49.98
C LEU A 472 -22.83 -31.57 -48.90
N GLY A 473 -23.21 -32.66 -48.22
CA GLY A 473 -23.27 -34.08 -48.67
C GLY A 473 -21.97 -34.83 -48.25
N GLY A 474 -21.89 -36.03 -47.65
CA GLY A 474 -22.82 -37.04 -47.13
C GLY A 474 -22.04 -38.34 -46.78
N PHE A 475 -22.42 -39.01 -45.66
CA PHE A 475 -22.46 -40.48 -45.32
C PHE A 475 -21.22 -41.43 -45.48
N PRO A 476 -21.17 -42.65 -44.85
CA PRO A 476 -22.26 -43.44 -44.24
C PRO A 476 -22.07 -44.16 -42.86
N ASN A 477 -23.25 -44.46 -42.31
CA ASN A 477 -23.77 -45.46 -41.35
C ASN A 477 -22.96 -46.68 -40.87
N LEU A 478 -23.20 -47.04 -39.59
CA LEU A 478 -23.50 -48.42 -39.14
C LEU A 478 -24.52 -48.39 -37.99
N ALA A 479 -25.42 -49.38 -37.95
CA ALA A 479 -26.72 -49.33 -37.30
C ALA A 479 -27.01 -50.53 -36.35
N ILE A 480 -27.53 -50.22 -35.15
CA ILE A 480 -28.66 -50.88 -34.41
C ILE A 480 -28.42 -52.30 -33.78
N PRO A 481 -29.16 -52.83 -32.75
CA PRO A 481 -30.12 -52.29 -31.72
C PRO A 481 -29.84 -52.77 -30.25
N LEU A 482 -30.54 -52.22 -29.24
CA LEU A 482 -31.55 -52.93 -28.40
C LEU A 482 -32.02 -52.14 -27.15
N GLN A 483 -33.24 -52.48 -26.73
CA GLN A 483 -34.27 -51.75 -25.96
C GLN A 483 -34.10 -51.57 -24.43
N PRO A 484 -34.93 -50.69 -23.80
CA PRO A 484 -35.13 -50.53 -22.36
C PRO A 484 -36.32 -51.38 -21.81
N PRO A 485 -36.44 -51.60 -20.49
CA PRO A 485 -37.68 -51.19 -19.77
C PRO A 485 -37.50 -50.81 -18.27
N GLN A 486 -38.22 -49.77 -17.79
CA GLN A 486 -39.38 -49.79 -16.84
C GLN A 486 -38.99 -49.61 -15.34
N MET A 487 -39.46 -48.64 -14.54
CA MET A 487 -40.76 -48.02 -14.19
C MET A 487 -41.38 -48.60 -12.89
N MET A 488 -42.01 -47.71 -12.09
CA MET A 488 -43.00 -47.90 -10.98
C MET A 488 -42.45 -48.17 -9.56
N GLN A 489 -43.00 -47.64 -8.46
CA GLN A 489 -44.24 -46.89 -8.13
C GLN A 489 -44.08 -46.25 -6.70
N LEU A 490 -44.62 -45.04 -6.43
CA LEU A 490 -45.80 -44.72 -5.57
C LEU A 490 -45.79 -45.41 -4.17
N THR A 491 -46.09 -44.81 -3.00
CA THR A 491 -47.17 -43.85 -2.66
C THR A 491 -47.08 -43.47 -1.15
N THR A 492 -47.48 -42.24 -0.82
CA THR A 492 -48.28 -41.76 0.36
C THR A 492 -47.95 -42.16 1.82
N CYS A 493 -47.94 -41.17 2.72
CA CYS A 493 -49.05 -40.92 3.67
C CYS A 493 -48.86 -39.62 4.49
N ARG A 494 -49.88 -38.75 4.49
CA ARG A 494 -50.14 -37.71 5.50
C ARG A 494 -50.62 -38.38 6.81
N PRO A 495 -50.66 -37.60 7.91
CA PRO A 495 -51.95 -37.44 8.58
C PRO A 495 -52.33 -35.98 8.76
N GLU A 496 -53.60 -35.69 8.48
CA GLU A 496 -54.31 -34.48 8.87
C GLU A 496 -54.90 -34.63 10.29
N GLY A 497 -55.02 -33.52 11.02
CA GLY A 497 -56.32 -33.18 11.58
C GLY A 497 -56.40 -32.65 13.03
N LYS A 498 -57.10 -31.51 13.13
CA LYS A 498 -58.04 -31.05 14.18
C LYS A 498 -57.42 -30.26 15.35
N SER A 499 -57.70 -28.95 15.46
CA SER A 499 -58.87 -28.26 16.08
C SER A 499 -58.41 -27.64 17.41
N GLY A 500 -58.72 -26.43 17.90
CA GLY A 500 -59.64 -25.33 17.60
C GLY A 500 -59.72 -24.46 18.87
N HIS A 501 -60.23 -23.23 18.77
CA HIS A 501 -60.66 -22.30 19.86
C HIS A 501 -59.56 -21.60 20.69
N GLN A 502 -59.75 -20.41 21.30
CA GLN A 502 -60.53 -19.18 21.08
C GLN A 502 -60.06 -18.21 22.21
N THR A 503 -59.94 -16.91 21.88
CA THR A 503 -60.24 -15.71 22.71
C THR A 503 -59.58 -15.41 24.09
N ALA A 504 -59.01 -14.18 24.15
CA ALA A 504 -59.30 -13.08 25.10
C ALA A 504 -58.41 -12.77 26.35
N SER A 505 -57.88 -11.53 26.32
CA SER A 505 -57.85 -10.44 27.34
C SER A 505 -57.11 -10.53 28.70
N LYS A 506 -56.06 -9.68 28.87
CA LYS A 506 -55.71 -8.63 29.90
C LYS A 506 -56.04 -8.87 31.42
N PRO A 507 -55.51 -8.10 32.43
CA PRO A 507 -54.65 -6.88 32.49
C PRO A 507 -53.51 -6.94 33.57
N GLY A 508 -52.86 -5.79 33.89
CA GLY A 508 -51.68 -5.65 34.77
C GLY A 508 -51.89 -5.01 36.16
N LEU A 509 -50.86 -4.25 36.61
CA LEU A 509 -50.65 -3.53 37.91
C LEU A 509 -50.14 -4.43 39.06
N SER A 510 -49.25 -4.06 39.99
CA SER A 510 -48.88 -2.76 40.61
C SER A 510 -47.66 -2.89 41.57
N GLU A 511 -46.94 -1.75 41.74
CA GLU A 511 -46.34 -1.16 42.97
C GLU A 511 -45.27 -1.89 43.81
N ILE A 512 -44.18 -1.18 44.18
CA ILE A 512 -44.03 -0.42 45.45
C ILE A 512 -42.68 0.36 45.48
N LEU A 513 -42.81 1.67 45.74
CA LEU A 513 -41.98 2.72 46.39
C LEU A 513 -40.72 2.29 47.19
N ALA A 514 -39.76 3.12 47.63
CA ALA A 514 -39.21 4.45 47.35
C ALA A 514 -38.21 4.76 48.52
N ASN A 515 -37.35 5.76 48.32
CA ASN A 515 -36.62 6.58 49.33
C ASN A 515 -35.33 6.03 49.97
N LEU A 516 -34.19 6.66 49.68
CA LEU A 516 -33.56 7.66 50.59
C LEU A 516 -32.30 8.30 49.97
N GLU A 517 -32.04 9.51 50.44
CA GLU A 517 -31.26 10.59 49.83
C GLU A 517 -29.74 10.55 50.09
N VAL A 518 -29.05 11.19 49.14
CA VAL A 518 -27.85 12.05 49.18
C VAL A 518 -27.21 12.34 50.55
N GLY A 519 -25.88 12.17 50.62
CA GLY A 519 -24.99 12.77 51.62
C GLY A 519 -23.59 13.01 51.04
N GLU A 520 -23.13 14.25 51.17
CA GLU A 520 -21.98 14.91 50.54
C GLU A 520 -20.62 14.70 51.25
N VAL A 521 -19.52 14.87 50.48
CA VAL A 521 -18.22 15.50 50.84
C VAL A 521 -17.09 14.68 51.54
N CYS A 522 -15.93 14.64 50.84
CA CYS A 522 -14.54 14.30 51.24
C CYS A 522 -13.98 15.21 52.38
N PRO A 523 -12.79 15.00 53.03
CA PRO A 523 -11.59 14.30 52.53
C PRO A 523 -10.68 13.55 53.56
N ASP A 524 -9.69 12.83 53.01
CA ASP A 524 -8.27 12.80 53.44
C ASP A 524 -7.65 11.61 54.22
N LYS A 525 -6.43 11.28 53.76
CA LYS A 525 -5.26 10.56 54.32
C LYS A 525 -5.30 9.09 54.81
N SER A 526 -4.33 8.37 54.26
CA SER A 526 -3.35 7.47 54.90
C SER A 526 -3.63 5.95 54.98
N GLY A 527 -2.79 5.20 54.25
CA GLY A 527 -1.91 4.15 54.79
C GLY A 527 -2.50 2.77 55.12
N GLY A 528 -1.87 1.71 54.58
CA GLY A 528 -1.74 0.42 55.27
C GLY A 528 -2.26 -0.81 54.54
N GLU A 529 -1.36 -1.76 54.28
CA GLU A 529 -1.59 -3.11 53.78
C GLU A 529 -2.52 -3.94 54.69
N ALA A 530 -3.28 -4.88 54.10
CA ALA A 530 -3.74 -6.08 54.81
C ALA A 530 -3.89 -7.28 53.85
N ARG A 531 -3.15 -8.35 54.15
CA ARG A 531 -3.32 -9.71 53.60
C ARG A 531 -4.50 -10.41 54.28
N PHE A 532 -5.24 -11.22 53.52
CA PHE A 532 -6.08 -12.29 54.08
C PHE A 532 -5.83 -13.63 53.40
N ARG A 533 -5.82 -14.67 54.23
CA ARG A 533 -5.64 -16.10 53.94
C ARG A 533 -6.90 -16.79 54.42
N VAL A 534 -7.48 -17.73 53.65
CA VAL A 534 -8.51 -18.66 54.15
C VAL A 534 -8.31 -20.03 53.49
N ASP A 535 -8.11 -21.03 54.35
CA ASP A 535 -8.14 -22.49 54.10
C ASP A 535 -9.54 -22.95 53.69
N LEU A 536 -9.65 -24.16 53.12
CA LEU A 536 -10.50 -25.25 53.65
C LEU A 536 -10.29 -26.53 52.82
N GLY A 537 -10.14 -27.64 53.52
CA GLY A 537 -9.70 -28.93 52.97
C GLY A 537 -10.80 -29.97 52.75
N GLY A 538 -10.36 -31.09 52.16
CA GLY A 538 -10.74 -32.47 52.49
C GLY A 538 -12.10 -33.00 52.03
N ILE A 539 -12.09 -34.05 51.18
CA ILE A 539 -12.42 -35.45 51.54
C ILE A 539 -12.41 -36.34 50.26
N SER A 540 -12.09 -37.62 50.48
CA SER A 540 -11.60 -38.67 49.60
C SER A 540 -12.65 -39.64 49.01
N VAL A 541 -12.37 -40.09 47.78
CA VAL A 541 -12.32 -41.47 47.21
C VAL A 541 -13.46 -42.49 47.46
N GLY A 542 -13.93 -43.10 46.36
CA GLY A 542 -14.56 -44.43 46.34
C GLY A 542 -14.76 -45.00 44.92
N SER A 543 -14.03 -46.06 44.58
CA SER A 543 -14.06 -46.96 43.38
C SER A 543 -15.39 -47.75 43.27
N ALA A 544 -15.81 -48.50 42.23
CA ALA A 544 -15.22 -49.19 41.08
C ALA A 544 -16.39 -49.62 40.14
N GLY A 545 -16.10 -50.04 38.89
CA GLY A 545 -17.04 -50.88 38.12
C GLY A 545 -17.00 -50.70 36.59
N SER A 546 -16.15 -51.48 35.94
CA SER A 546 -15.93 -51.63 34.49
C SER A 546 -16.98 -52.50 33.79
N VAL A 547 -17.31 -52.22 32.52
CA VAL A 547 -17.37 -53.19 31.39
C VAL A 547 -17.20 -52.44 30.05
N GLU A 548 -16.24 -52.90 29.25
CA GLU A 548 -15.83 -52.44 27.91
C GLU A 548 -16.72 -52.94 26.75
N ARG A 549 -16.71 -52.22 25.62
CA ARG A 549 -16.25 -52.66 24.26
C ARG A 549 -16.48 -51.52 23.24
N GLN A 550 -15.43 -50.79 22.84
CA GLN A 550 -14.50 -51.04 21.71
C GLN A 550 -15.01 -50.55 20.33
N LEU A 551 -14.50 -49.38 19.90
CA LEU A 551 -13.75 -49.18 18.64
C LEU A 551 -13.32 -47.69 18.52
N ALA A 552 -12.07 -47.36 18.86
CA ALA A 552 -11.38 -46.14 18.45
C ALA A 552 -9.84 -46.36 18.47
N VAL A 553 -9.19 -46.03 17.36
CA VAL A 553 -7.74 -46.07 17.14
C VAL A 553 -7.12 -44.70 17.49
N PRO A 554 -5.92 -44.59 18.10
CA PRO A 554 -5.47 -43.35 18.74
C PRO A 554 -4.35 -42.60 17.97
N LEU A 555 -4.36 -41.27 18.06
CA LEU A 555 -3.21 -40.39 17.80
C LEU A 555 -3.31 -39.16 18.72
N SER A 556 -2.84 -39.27 19.96
CA SER A 556 -2.43 -38.13 20.83
C SER A 556 -1.94 -38.60 22.22
N VAL A 557 -0.84 -39.35 22.28
CA VAL A 557 -0.07 -39.52 23.53
C VAL A 557 1.43 -39.54 23.22
N ALA A 558 2.02 -38.35 23.06
CA ALA A 558 3.48 -38.16 23.15
C ALA A 558 3.83 -36.67 23.27
N PHE A 559 3.38 -35.96 24.32
CA PHE A 559 3.94 -34.63 24.63
C PHE A 559 3.81 -34.18 26.11
N ARG A 560 3.61 -35.10 27.06
CA ARG A 560 3.40 -34.74 28.49
C ARG A 560 4.43 -35.29 29.48
N GLN A 561 5.54 -35.89 29.05
CA GLN A 561 6.51 -36.51 29.98
C GLN A 561 7.92 -35.90 30.03
N GLU A 562 8.30 -34.93 29.18
CA GLU A 562 9.71 -34.50 29.11
C GLU A 562 10.04 -33.16 29.81
N THR A 563 9.04 -32.42 30.32
CA THR A 563 9.29 -31.07 30.89
C THR A 563 9.27 -31.01 32.42
N ARG A 564 9.08 -32.14 33.13
CA ARG A 564 8.96 -32.16 34.60
C ARG A 564 10.20 -32.65 35.36
N GLU A 565 11.21 -33.20 34.70
CA GLU A 565 12.45 -33.67 35.35
C GLU A 565 13.66 -32.73 35.23
N ARG A 566 13.64 -31.72 34.33
CA ARG A 566 14.79 -30.81 34.14
C ARG A 566 14.88 -29.62 35.11
N LEU A 567 13.89 -29.42 36.00
CA LEU A 567 13.83 -28.26 36.91
C LEU A 567 14.14 -28.55 38.39
N ARG A 568 14.65 -29.75 38.74
CA ARG A 568 14.98 -30.10 40.15
C ARG A 568 16.44 -30.39 40.48
N LEU A 569 17.38 -30.30 39.54
CA LEU A 569 18.79 -30.58 39.80
C LEU A 569 19.71 -29.49 39.22
N ALA A 570 19.66 -28.29 39.79
CA ALA A 570 20.68 -27.26 39.53
C ALA A 570 20.84 -26.31 40.74
N GLN A 571 21.11 -26.88 41.93
CA GLN A 571 21.69 -26.13 43.04
C GLN A 571 22.64 -27.03 43.84
N ARG A 572 23.95 -26.89 43.57
CA ARG A 572 25.07 -26.78 44.53
C ARG A 572 26.41 -27.11 43.84
N PRO A 573 27.48 -26.33 44.08
CA PRO A 573 28.79 -26.59 43.51
C PRO A 573 29.61 -27.49 44.43
N ASN A 574 30.38 -28.43 43.88
CA ASN A 574 31.59 -28.87 44.57
C ASN A 574 32.67 -29.38 43.61
N TRP A 575 33.84 -28.81 43.80
CA TRP A 575 35.13 -29.13 43.22
C TRP A 575 35.62 -30.49 43.76
N ARG A 576 36.11 -31.37 42.88
CA ARG A 576 37.25 -32.30 43.09
C ARG A 576 37.42 -33.25 41.90
N ALA A 577 38.53 -33.05 41.20
CA ALA A 577 39.58 -34.04 40.96
C ALA A 577 39.25 -35.44 40.41
N VAL A 578 39.82 -35.69 39.23
CA VAL A 578 40.56 -36.90 38.80
C VAL A 578 39.73 -38.08 38.26
N GLY A 579 40.04 -38.48 37.01
CA GLY A 579 39.79 -39.84 36.54
C GLY A 579 39.85 -40.04 35.04
N ARG A 580 41.04 -40.30 34.50
CA ARG A 580 41.32 -40.73 33.12
C ARG A 580 40.48 -41.94 32.68
N ARG A 581 40.01 -41.92 31.42
CA ARG A 581 39.91 -43.02 30.42
C ARG A 581 38.97 -42.53 29.32
N GLY A 582 39.19 -42.67 28.02
CA GLY A 582 40.27 -43.23 27.21
C GLY A 582 39.95 -42.79 25.78
N THR A 583 40.99 -42.56 25.01
CA THR A 583 41.00 -42.07 23.63
C THR A 583 40.33 -43.05 22.66
N GLN A 584 39.39 -42.58 21.85
CA GLN A 584 39.18 -43.09 20.50
C GLN A 584 39.13 -41.89 19.54
N GLU A 585 40.14 -41.83 18.68
CA GLU A 585 40.20 -40.92 17.53
C GLU A 585 39.05 -41.23 16.57
N LEU A 586 38.27 -40.19 16.25
CA LEU A 586 37.42 -40.13 15.07
C LEU A 586 37.99 -39.03 14.16
N ALA A 587 38.16 -39.38 12.89
CA ALA A 587 38.73 -38.57 11.82
C ALA A 587 38.02 -37.21 11.63
N PRO A 588 38.71 -36.17 11.12
CA PRO A 588 38.13 -34.83 10.98
C PRO A 588 37.05 -34.82 9.88
N LEU A 589 35.80 -34.60 10.30
CA LEU A 589 34.72 -34.20 9.40
C LEU A 589 34.94 -32.73 9.01
N SER A 590 35.08 -32.52 7.70
CA SER A 590 35.18 -31.23 7.02
C SER A 590 34.18 -30.20 7.57
N THR A 591 34.71 -29.07 8.04
CA THR A 591 33.96 -27.87 8.40
C THR A 591 33.17 -27.35 7.19
N ALA A 592 31.87 -27.60 7.14
CA ALA A 592 30.96 -26.79 6.32
C ALA A 592 30.72 -25.47 7.06
N ALA A 593 31.24 -24.38 6.48
CA ALA A 593 31.18 -23.05 7.05
C ALA A 593 29.73 -22.55 7.17
N VAL A 594 29.34 -22.16 8.39
CA VAL A 594 28.16 -21.33 8.65
C VAL A 594 28.39 -19.99 7.96
N ALA A 595 27.60 -19.67 6.94
CA ALA A 595 27.67 -18.38 6.26
C ALA A 595 27.19 -17.27 7.22
N VAL A 596 28.14 -16.53 7.76
CA VAL A 596 27.90 -15.28 8.48
C VAL A 596 27.23 -14.31 7.48
N SER A 597 25.96 -13.95 7.73
CA SER A 597 25.32 -12.85 7.01
C SER A 597 26.09 -11.57 7.33
N MET A 598 26.94 -11.15 6.40
CA MET A 598 27.65 -9.88 6.50
C MET A 598 26.65 -8.73 6.55
N PRO A 599 26.94 -7.63 7.28
CA PRO A 599 26.15 -6.42 7.17
C PRO A 599 26.03 -6.02 5.69
N PRO A 600 24.87 -5.49 5.25
CA PRO A 600 24.68 -5.10 3.85
C PRO A 600 25.82 -4.15 3.45
N ARG A 601 26.51 -4.51 2.37
CA ARG A 601 27.65 -3.76 1.84
C ARG A 601 27.21 -2.32 1.55
N LYS A 602 27.96 -1.36 2.07
CA LYS A 602 27.79 0.07 1.78
C LYS A 602 28.84 0.53 0.79
N LEU A 603 28.44 1.35 -0.18
CA LEU A 603 29.33 1.98 -1.13
C LEU A 603 30.15 3.05 -0.42
N LYS A 604 31.48 2.90 -0.40
CA LYS A 604 32.37 3.92 0.15
C LYS A 604 32.55 5.04 -0.85
N ILE A 605 31.94 6.18 -0.56
CA ILE A 605 31.87 7.33 -1.46
C ILE A 605 32.56 8.56 -0.88
N GLY A 606 33.16 9.37 -1.75
CA GLY A 606 33.72 10.66 -1.41
C GLY A 606 33.02 11.81 -2.13
N VAL A 607 33.05 13.02 -1.57
CA VAL A 607 32.45 14.22 -2.20
C VAL A 607 33.52 15.26 -2.50
N ALA A 608 33.64 15.67 -3.77
CA ALA A 608 34.55 16.72 -4.21
C ALA A 608 33.82 18.05 -4.40
N GLY A 609 34.31 19.10 -3.77
CA GLY A 609 33.63 20.39 -3.67
C GLY A 609 32.66 20.40 -2.50
N LEU A 610 32.74 21.46 -1.67
CA LEU A 610 31.89 21.65 -0.51
C LEU A 610 31.24 23.04 -0.53
N GLY A 611 30.92 23.50 -1.74
CA GLY A 611 30.07 24.67 -1.96
C GLY A 611 28.61 24.35 -1.60
N ARG A 612 27.67 25.18 -2.07
CA ARG A 612 26.24 25.04 -1.76
C ARG A 612 25.71 23.62 -2.01
N MET A 613 26.01 23.02 -3.16
CA MET A 613 25.59 21.65 -3.49
C MET A 613 26.48 20.58 -2.88
N GLY A 614 27.78 20.79 -2.84
CA GLY A 614 28.72 19.84 -2.22
C GLY A 614 28.36 19.49 -0.77
N LYS A 615 28.04 20.49 0.07
CA LYS A 615 27.60 20.27 1.45
C LYS A 615 26.33 19.43 1.53
N ARG A 616 25.39 19.66 0.63
CA ARG A 616 24.11 18.95 0.56
C ARG A 616 24.29 17.49 0.14
N HIS A 617 25.10 17.23 -0.88
CA HIS A 617 25.47 15.87 -1.26
C HIS A 617 26.23 15.14 -0.17
N ALA A 618 27.20 15.80 0.49
CA ALA A 618 27.89 15.24 1.64
C ALA A 618 26.91 14.85 2.76
N LEU A 619 25.98 15.74 3.13
CA LEU A 619 24.96 15.42 4.12
C LEU A 619 23.99 14.32 3.65
N ASN A 620 23.61 14.27 2.37
CA ASN A 620 22.78 13.20 1.83
C ASN A 620 23.49 11.84 1.97
N PHE A 621 24.72 11.70 1.49
CA PHE A 621 25.50 10.46 1.61
C PHE A 621 25.83 10.10 3.06
N PHE A 622 25.94 11.10 3.94
CA PHE A 622 26.21 10.88 5.35
C PHE A 622 24.97 10.45 6.15
N GLN A 623 23.78 10.96 5.83
CA GLN A 623 22.59 10.85 6.69
C GLN A 623 21.41 10.12 6.05
N SER A 624 21.28 10.17 4.71
CA SER A 624 20.03 9.85 4.02
C SER A 624 20.13 8.71 3.01
N VAL A 625 21.34 8.36 2.55
CA VAL A 625 21.57 7.28 1.58
C VAL A 625 21.91 5.97 2.31
N PRO A 626 21.00 4.99 2.42
CA PRO A 626 21.16 3.86 3.35
C PRO A 626 22.32 2.91 3.00
N ARG A 627 22.60 2.76 1.70
CA ARG A 627 23.61 1.86 1.14
C ARG A 627 24.90 2.58 0.76
N ALA A 628 25.13 3.79 1.27
CA ALA A 628 26.39 4.50 1.11
C ALA A 628 27.04 4.79 2.48
N GLU A 629 28.34 4.97 2.45
CA GLU A 629 29.16 5.44 3.55
C GLU A 629 30.03 6.59 3.01
N LEU A 630 29.82 7.81 3.50
CA LEU A 630 30.69 8.93 3.18
C LEU A 630 32.02 8.74 3.91
N VAL A 631 33.11 8.46 3.17
CA VAL A 631 34.43 8.19 3.75
C VAL A 631 35.42 9.34 3.58
N ALA A 632 35.20 10.23 2.60
CA ALA A 632 36.09 11.34 2.34
C ALA A 632 35.39 12.55 1.71
N VAL A 633 35.92 13.74 1.95
CA VAL A 633 35.51 14.98 1.28
C VAL A 633 36.73 15.81 0.91
N SER A 634 36.64 16.57 -0.18
CA SER A 634 37.73 17.48 -0.58
C SER A 634 37.22 18.86 -0.97
N SER A 635 37.90 19.91 -0.52
CA SER A 635 37.71 21.28 -1.02
C SER A 635 39.00 22.09 -0.91
N PRO A 636 39.35 22.92 -1.92
CA PRO A 636 40.47 23.85 -1.83
C PRO A 636 40.19 25.05 -0.92
N ASP A 637 38.93 25.33 -0.56
CA ASP A 637 38.60 26.42 0.36
C ASP A 637 38.77 25.98 1.83
N PRO A 638 39.65 26.63 2.62
CA PRO A 638 39.85 26.27 4.03
C PRO A 638 38.58 26.37 4.87
N LYS A 639 37.67 27.32 4.59
CA LYS A 639 36.40 27.47 5.34
C LYS A 639 35.45 26.30 5.11
N GLU A 640 35.47 25.75 3.90
CA GLU A 640 34.67 24.56 3.59
C GLU A 640 35.24 23.30 4.26
N ARG A 641 36.57 23.22 4.40
CA ARG A 641 37.23 22.16 5.16
C ARG A 641 36.98 22.27 6.66
N GLU A 642 36.99 23.48 7.22
CA GLU A 642 36.59 23.73 8.61
C GLU A 642 35.16 23.28 8.87
N TRP A 643 34.23 23.62 7.97
CA TRP A 643 32.85 23.15 8.03
C TRP A 643 32.77 21.60 8.01
N ALA A 644 33.52 20.94 7.12
CA ALA A 644 33.55 19.48 7.07
C ALA A 644 34.12 18.87 8.36
N GLN A 645 35.18 19.45 8.91
CA GLN A 645 35.76 18.99 10.17
C GLN A 645 34.75 19.07 11.32
N GLU A 646 33.99 20.17 11.40
CA GLU A 646 32.96 20.39 12.41
C GLU A 646 31.77 19.42 12.26
N HIS A 647 31.28 19.22 11.03
CA HIS A 647 30.02 18.50 10.80
C HIS A 647 30.20 17.00 10.53
N LEU A 648 31.38 16.59 10.03
CA LEU A 648 31.65 15.22 9.57
C LEU A 648 32.85 14.58 10.28
N GLY A 649 33.79 15.39 10.80
CA GLY A 649 35.07 14.91 11.32
C GLY A 649 34.96 13.93 12.49
N ALA A 650 33.97 14.07 13.37
CA ALA A 650 33.74 13.15 14.49
C ALA A 650 33.37 11.72 14.05
N SER A 651 32.99 11.54 12.78
CA SER A 651 32.59 10.24 12.21
C SER A 651 33.71 9.56 11.41
N GLY A 652 34.92 10.11 11.43
CA GLY A 652 36.08 9.53 10.73
C GLY A 652 36.14 9.83 9.22
N VAL A 653 35.32 10.74 8.71
CA VAL A 653 35.36 11.18 7.31
C VAL A 653 36.67 11.95 7.06
N GLY A 654 37.47 11.49 6.10
CA GLY A 654 38.73 12.14 5.74
C GLY A 654 38.50 13.48 5.04
N VAL A 655 39.16 14.55 5.49
CA VAL A 655 39.05 15.89 4.88
C VAL A 655 40.34 16.21 4.14
N TYR A 656 40.22 16.50 2.84
CA TYR A 656 41.35 16.72 1.94
C TYR A 656 41.31 18.13 1.32
N GLU A 657 42.49 18.72 1.11
CA GLU A 657 42.62 19.97 0.34
C GLU A 657 42.59 19.71 -1.17
N HIS A 658 43.29 18.67 -1.61
CA HIS A 658 43.41 18.32 -3.01
C HIS A 658 42.58 17.08 -3.36
N PHE A 659 41.86 17.15 -4.48
CA PHE A 659 41.03 16.05 -4.98
C PHE A 659 41.85 14.78 -5.26
N ASP A 660 43.05 14.93 -5.84
CA ASP A 660 43.93 13.80 -6.16
C ASP A 660 44.40 13.04 -4.92
N ASP A 661 44.50 13.71 -3.77
CA ASP A 661 44.84 13.05 -2.51
C ASP A 661 43.63 12.32 -1.92
N MET A 662 42.42 12.86 -2.10
CA MET A 662 41.18 12.17 -1.75
C MET A 662 41.02 10.87 -2.56
N LEU A 663 41.36 10.87 -3.86
CA LEU A 663 41.28 9.67 -4.71
C LEU A 663 42.14 8.51 -4.20
N LYS A 664 43.19 8.79 -3.41
CA LYS A 664 44.08 7.80 -2.79
C LYS A 664 43.53 7.26 -1.46
N HIS A 665 42.38 7.74 -0.98
CA HIS A 665 41.77 7.28 0.26
C HIS A 665 41.49 5.77 0.21
N ALA A 666 41.92 5.06 1.26
CA ALA A 666 41.86 3.60 1.30
C ALA A 666 40.40 3.10 1.24
N GLY A 667 40.10 2.30 0.24
CA GLY A 667 38.76 1.72 0.06
C GLY A 667 37.72 2.68 -0.51
N LEU A 668 38.09 3.86 -1.02
CA LEU A 668 37.18 4.71 -1.79
C LEU A 668 36.75 4.01 -3.09
N GLU A 669 35.45 3.91 -3.35
CA GLU A 669 34.86 3.18 -4.48
C GLU A 669 34.17 4.10 -5.49
N ALA A 670 33.59 5.21 -5.02
CA ALA A 670 32.89 6.17 -5.85
C ALA A 670 33.20 7.61 -5.43
N VAL A 671 32.95 8.57 -6.32
CA VAL A 671 32.99 10.00 -6.03
C VAL A 671 31.73 10.71 -6.52
N CYS A 672 31.24 11.65 -5.72
CA CYS A 672 30.29 12.67 -6.12
C CYS A 672 31.02 13.98 -6.36
N ILE A 673 31.03 14.47 -7.60
CA ILE A 673 31.70 15.71 -8.00
C ILE A 673 30.67 16.83 -7.98
N ALA A 674 30.80 17.74 -7.03
CA ALA A 674 29.97 18.92 -6.81
C ALA A 674 30.84 20.18 -6.63
N SER A 675 31.98 20.21 -7.33
CA SER A 675 32.94 21.31 -7.37
C SER A 675 32.49 22.39 -8.35
N ALA A 676 33.40 23.30 -8.74
CA ALA A 676 33.07 24.27 -9.77
C ALA A 676 32.96 23.57 -11.14
N THR A 677 31.99 23.96 -11.96
CA THR A 677 31.75 23.38 -13.30
C THR A 677 33.01 23.33 -14.17
N ALA A 678 33.91 24.31 -14.03
CA ALA A 678 35.17 24.38 -14.77
C ALA A 678 36.09 23.16 -14.57
N VAL A 679 35.97 22.43 -13.46
CA VAL A 679 36.81 21.27 -13.14
C VAL A 679 36.04 19.94 -13.13
N HIS A 680 34.73 19.94 -13.38
CA HIS A 680 33.89 18.73 -13.40
C HIS A 680 34.45 17.65 -14.32
N ALA A 681 34.74 17.99 -15.58
CA ALA A 681 35.25 17.03 -16.57
C ALA A 681 36.62 16.46 -16.17
N ALA A 682 37.55 17.33 -15.75
CA ALA A 682 38.89 16.89 -15.34
C ALA A 682 38.84 15.97 -14.13
N GLN A 683 38.03 16.30 -13.11
CA GLN A 683 37.85 15.47 -11.92
C GLN A 683 37.12 14.15 -12.24
N SER A 684 36.14 14.18 -13.14
CA SER A 684 35.41 12.98 -13.57
C SER A 684 36.36 12.01 -14.29
N ILE A 685 37.16 12.50 -15.22
CA ILE A 685 38.15 11.68 -15.94
C ILE A 685 39.20 11.13 -14.97
N ALA A 686 39.75 11.96 -14.06
CA ALA A 686 40.71 11.50 -13.07
C ALA A 686 40.14 10.39 -12.15
N ALA A 687 38.87 10.51 -11.75
CA ALA A 687 38.20 9.47 -10.96
C ALA A 687 37.96 8.18 -11.77
N ILE A 688 37.52 8.30 -13.02
CA ILE A 688 37.34 7.16 -13.94
C ILE A 688 38.67 6.43 -14.17
N ASP A 689 39.74 7.18 -14.44
CA ASP A 689 41.08 6.62 -14.66
C ASP A 689 41.63 5.96 -13.38
N ALA A 690 41.25 6.46 -12.21
CA ALA A 690 41.52 5.85 -10.90
C ALA A 690 40.59 4.67 -10.55
N GLY A 691 39.71 4.25 -11.47
CA GLY A 691 38.82 3.10 -11.30
C GLY A 691 37.65 3.36 -10.34
N LYS A 692 37.17 4.60 -10.22
CA LYS A 692 36.08 4.99 -9.32
C LYS A 692 34.78 5.21 -10.10
N HIS A 693 33.65 4.84 -9.50
CA HIS A 693 32.35 5.28 -10.00
C HIS A 693 32.19 6.79 -9.82
N VAL A 694 31.43 7.45 -10.70
CA VAL A 694 31.30 8.91 -10.72
C VAL A 694 29.85 9.36 -10.81
N LEU A 695 29.40 10.12 -9.82
CA LEU A 695 28.23 10.99 -9.93
C LEU A 695 28.73 12.42 -10.09
N CYS A 696 28.52 13.05 -11.25
CA CYS A 696 28.97 14.42 -11.50
C CYS A 696 27.78 15.36 -11.57
N GLU A 697 27.77 16.44 -10.78
CA GLU A 697 26.79 17.51 -10.91
C GLU A 697 26.75 18.09 -12.33
N LYS A 698 25.59 18.63 -12.68
CA LYS A 698 25.37 19.24 -13.98
C LYS A 698 26.00 20.64 -14.08
N PRO A 699 26.37 21.10 -15.29
CA PRO A 699 26.68 20.25 -16.45
C PRO A 699 28.02 19.53 -16.27
N LEU A 700 28.29 18.51 -17.09
CA LEU A 700 29.62 17.84 -17.12
C LEU A 700 30.76 18.81 -17.46
N ALA A 701 30.48 19.79 -18.33
CA ALA A 701 31.35 20.91 -18.63
C ALA A 701 30.52 22.06 -19.25
N THR A 702 31.14 23.22 -19.43
CA THR A 702 30.50 24.37 -20.11
C THR A 702 30.43 24.23 -21.62
N THR A 703 31.15 23.27 -22.21
CA THR A 703 31.15 23.02 -23.66
C THR A 703 30.82 21.56 -23.99
N PRO A 704 30.18 21.30 -25.15
CA PRO A 704 29.88 19.93 -25.58
C PRO A 704 31.14 19.10 -25.82
N GLU A 705 32.20 19.72 -26.36
CA GLU A 705 33.46 19.03 -26.69
C GLU A 705 34.15 18.52 -25.43
N VAL A 706 34.20 19.34 -24.37
CA VAL A 706 34.77 18.93 -23.08
C VAL A 706 33.87 17.90 -22.41
N SER A 707 32.54 18.07 -22.48
CA SER A 707 31.59 17.07 -21.96
C SER A 707 31.77 15.70 -22.64
N GLN A 708 32.04 15.68 -23.95
CA GLN A 708 32.30 14.46 -24.71
C GLN A 708 33.53 13.71 -24.20
N THR A 709 34.57 14.41 -23.73
CA THR A 709 35.76 13.74 -23.18
C THR A 709 35.46 12.88 -21.94
N VAL A 710 34.44 13.24 -21.15
CA VAL A 710 33.97 12.44 -20.01
C VAL A 710 33.24 11.19 -20.49
N VAL A 711 32.38 11.31 -21.52
CA VAL A 711 31.71 10.18 -22.18
C VAL A 711 32.75 9.22 -22.76
N ASP A 712 33.75 9.74 -23.47
CA ASP A 712 34.82 8.95 -24.06
C ASP A 712 35.64 8.23 -22.99
N ALA A 713 35.86 8.86 -21.82
CA ALA A 713 36.51 8.22 -20.68
C ALA A 713 35.66 7.11 -20.07
N ALA A 714 34.37 7.35 -19.85
CA ALA A 714 33.44 6.34 -19.34
C ALA A 714 33.33 5.14 -20.29
N ALA A 715 33.32 5.38 -21.61
CA ALA A 715 33.28 4.32 -22.61
C ALA A 715 34.53 3.41 -22.59
N ARG A 716 35.69 3.92 -22.16
CA ARG A 716 36.90 3.10 -21.95
C ARG A 716 36.81 2.18 -20.73
N ARG A 717 35.89 2.47 -19.80
CA ARG A 717 35.72 1.78 -18.51
C ARG A 717 34.24 1.42 -18.28
N PRO A 718 33.62 0.60 -19.16
CA PRO A 718 32.18 0.33 -19.13
C PRO A 718 31.69 -0.37 -17.84
N GLU A 719 32.60 -0.94 -17.05
CA GLU A 719 32.29 -1.49 -15.73
C GLU A 719 32.01 -0.42 -14.68
N LEU A 720 32.43 0.84 -14.91
CA LEU A 720 32.20 1.94 -13.99
C LEU A 720 30.86 2.63 -14.27
N LYS A 721 30.07 2.82 -13.22
CA LYS A 721 28.89 3.68 -13.26
C LYS A 721 29.31 5.15 -13.28
N VAL A 722 28.99 5.84 -14.37
CA VAL A 722 29.25 7.28 -14.56
C VAL A 722 27.93 7.94 -14.91
N MET A 723 27.48 8.88 -14.08
CA MET A 723 26.18 9.53 -14.19
C MET A 723 26.30 11.05 -14.05
N CYS A 724 25.60 11.79 -14.92
CA CYS A 724 25.41 13.23 -14.77
C CYS A 724 24.18 13.51 -13.89
N GLY A 725 24.30 14.50 -12.99
CA GLY A 725 23.34 14.83 -11.95
C GLY A 725 22.10 15.58 -12.45
N PHE A 726 21.29 14.95 -13.30
CA PHE A 726 20.00 15.50 -13.73
C PHE A 726 18.88 15.14 -12.74
N SER A 727 18.97 15.72 -11.54
CA SER A 727 18.13 15.37 -10.39
C SER A 727 16.62 15.39 -10.65
N ARG A 728 16.10 16.24 -11.56
CA ARG A 728 14.67 16.27 -11.91
C ARG A 728 14.12 14.94 -12.46
N ARG A 729 14.96 14.07 -13.05
CA ARG A 729 14.56 12.72 -13.46
C ARG A 729 14.24 11.79 -12.28
N PHE A 730 14.68 12.16 -11.08
CA PHE A 730 14.45 11.43 -9.83
C PHE A 730 13.33 12.05 -8.99
N ASP A 731 12.69 13.12 -9.47
CA ASP A 731 11.49 13.69 -8.86
C ASP A 731 10.27 12.80 -9.15
N GLU A 732 9.52 12.50 -8.11
CA GLU A 732 8.36 11.60 -8.18
C GLU A 732 7.29 12.09 -9.17
N SER A 733 7.03 13.40 -9.20
CA SER A 733 6.00 13.97 -10.08
C SER A 733 6.42 13.89 -11.56
N TYR A 734 7.70 14.11 -11.85
CA TYR A 734 8.21 13.95 -13.22
C TYR A 734 8.21 12.48 -13.68
N ARG A 735 8.53 11.53 -12.79
CA ARG A 735 8.45 10.09 -13.10
C ARG A 735 7.03 9.62 -13.36
N ASP A 736 6.08 10.05 -12.55
CA ASP A 736 4.65 9.77 -12.75
C ASP A 736 4.13 10.38 -14.06
N ALA A 737 4.53 11.62 -14.37
CA ALA A 737 4.19 12.25 -15.65
C ALA A 737 4.79 11.48 -16.85
N TYR A 738 6.04 11.04 -16.76
CA TYR A 738 6.67 10.22 -17.80
C TYR A 738 5.94 8.88 -17.97
N ALA A 739 5.63 8.18 -16.88
CA ALA A 739 4.89 6.92 -16.92
C ALA A 739 3.50 7.07 -17.55
N LYS A 740 2.75 8.14 -17.21
CA LYS A 740 1.44 8.44 -17.80
C LYS A 740 1.53 8.78 -19.30
N MET A 741 2.58 9.50 -19.71
CA MET A 741 2.83 9.76 -21.12
C MET A 741 3.08 8.44 -21.88
N GLN A 742 3.96 7.58 -21.35
CA GLN A 742 4.28 6.28 -21.95
C GLN A 742 3.07 5.34 -22.02
N ALA A 743 2.19 5.39 -21.00
CA ALA A 743 0.93 4.66 -20.99
C ALA A 743 -0.12 5.20 -21.99
N GLY A 744 0.17 6.30 -22.71
CA GLY A 744 -0.71 6.87 -23.73
C GLY A 744 -1.88 7.68 -23.17
N VAL A 745 -1.85 8.09 -21.89
CA VAL A 745 -2.92 8.84 -21.22
C VAL A 745 -3.30 10.12 -21.98
N ILE A 746 -2.31 10.79 -22.57
CA ILE A 746 -2.50 12.02 -23.35
C ILE A 746 -2.48 11.79 -24.88
N GLY A 747 -2.57 10.54 -25.33
CA GLY A 747 -2.36 10.18 -26.73
C GLY A 747 -0.91 10.39 -27.17
N ARG A 748 -0.70 10.82 -28.41
CA ARG A 748 0.65 11.09 -28.92
C ARG A 748 1.14 12.44 -28.37
N PRO A 749 2.28 12.49 -27.66
CA PRO A 749 2.84 13.76 -27.19
C PRO A 749 3.34 14.62 -28.35
N CYS A 750 3.06 15.92 -28.31
CA CYS A 750 3.31 16.85 -29.41
C CYS A 750 4.09 18.10 -28.98
N VAL A 751 3.75 18.67 -27.82
CA VAL A 751 4.34 19.93 -27.31
C VAL A 751 4.82 19.73 -25.88
N PHE A 752 6.06 20.13 -25.61
CA PHE A 752 6.63 20.19 -24.27
C PHE A 752 6.83 21.66 -23.90
N ARG A 753 6.26 22.11 -22.79
CA ARG A 753 6.49 23.46 -22.27
C ARG A 753 7.14 23.32 -20.92
N SER A 754 8.30 23.93 -20.72
CA SER A 754 8.98 23.90 -19.44
C SER A 754 9.51 25.26 -19.09
N GLN A 755 9.61 25.54 -17.81
CA GLN A 755 10.24 26.74 -17.31
C GLN A 755 11.02 26.48 -16.03
N THR A 756 12.14 27.19 -15.92
CA THR A 756 12.94 27.31 -14.71
C THR A 756 13.08 28.79 -14.40
N CYS A 757 12.46 29.22 -13.31
CA CYS A 757 12.43 30.61 -12.91
C CYS A 757 13.00 30.75 -11.51
N ASP A 758 14.26 31.16 -11.44
CA ASP A 758 14.94 31.43 -10.18
C ASP A 758 14.39 32.72 -9.55
N MET A 759 14.33 32.72 -8.21
CA MET A 759 13.95 33.89 -7.44
C MET A 759 14.95 35.03 -7.69
N LEU A 760 14.45 36.27 -7.78
CA LEU A 760 15.31 37.45 -7.91
C LEU A 760 16.30 37.54 -6.73
N ASP A 761 17.60 37.56 -7.06
CA ASP A 761 18.68 37.79 -6.10
C ASP A 761 19.28 39.20 -6.32
N PRO A 762 19.01 40.17 -5.42
CA PRO A 762 19.48 41.55 -5.57
C PRO A 762 20.96 41.73 -5.19
N SER A 763 21.68 40.68 -4.79
CA SER A 763 23.09 40.78 -4.37
C SER A 763 24.08 40.96 -5.53
N GLY A 764 23.62 40.85 -6.77
CA GLY A 764 24.48 40.82 -7.97
C GLY A 764 25.17 39.48 -8.19
N PHE A 765 24.83 38.44 -7.41
CA PHE A 765 25.38 37.09 -7.53
C PHE A 765 25.33 36.57 -8.98
N PHE A 766 24.18 36.68 -9.65
CA PHE A 766 24.03 36.17 -11.01
C PHE A 766 24.86 36.92 -12.04
N VAL A 767 25.11 38.21 -11.84
CA VAL A 767 26.00 38.99 -12.73
C VAL A 767 27.43 38.50 -12.61
N ALA A 768 27.92 38.25 -11.40
CA ALA A 768 29.24 37.67 -11.18
C ALA A 768 29.34 36.24 -11.72
N TYR A 769 28.28 35.44 -11.53
CA TYR A 769 28.20 34.06 -11.96
C TYR A 769 28.13 33.88 -13.48
N ALA A 770 27.55 34.84 -14.20
CA ALA A 770 27.41 34.81 -15.65
C ALA A 770 28.74 34.74 -16.41
N GLU A 771 29.85 35.14 -15.79
CA GLU A 771 31.19 35.05 -16.39
C GLU A 771 31.62 33.60 -16.68
N PHE A 772 31.10 32.64 -15.90
CA PHE A 772 31.54 31.24 -15.95
C PHE A 772 30.38 30.22 -16.07
N SER A 773 29.13 30.69 -16.14
CA SER A 773 27.94 29.82 -16.16
C SER A 773 27.64 29.16 -17.51
N GLY A 774 28.13 29.73 -18.61
CA GLY A 774 27.76 29.34 -19.97
C GLY A 774 26.47 29.99 -20.49
N GLY A 775 25.87 30.91 -19.72
CA GLY A 775 24.66 31.64 -20.06
C GLY A 775 23.37 30.97 -19.56
N ILE A 776 22.26 31.71 -19.62
CA ILE A 776 20.98 31.33 -19.00
C ILE A 776 20.46 29.96 -19.47
N PHE A 777 20.63 29.58 -20.73
CA PHE A 777 20.15 28.28 -21.21
C PHE A 777 21.00 27.10 -20.73
N VAL A 778 22.32 27.27 -20.58
CA VAL A 778 23.24 26.23 -20.12
C VAL A 778 23.18 26.05 -18.60
N ASP A 779 22.92 27.13 -17.88
CA ASP A 779 22.86 27.12 -16.42
C ASP A 779 21.47 26.81 -15.87
N CYS A 780 20.47 27.59 -16.31
CA CYS A 780 19.11 27.60 -15.77
C CYS A 780 18.25 26.52 -16.44
N SER A 781 18.19 26.50 -17.78
CA SER A 781 17.29 25.59 -18.51
C SER A 781 17.88 24.25 -18.92
N ILE A 782 19.10 23.90 -18.49
CA ILE A 782 19.68 22.60 -18.87
C ILE A 782 18.88 21.41 -18.34
N HIS A 783 18.24 21.55 -17.16
CA HIS A 783 17.31 20.54 -16.66
C HIS A 783 16.04 20.46 -17.51
N ASP A 784 15.55 21.58 -18.04
CA ASP A 784 14.39 21.58 -18.93
C ASP A 784 14.71 20.92 -20.28
N ILE A 785 15.92 21.16 -20.79
CA ILE A 785 16.42 20.54 -22.01
C ILE A 785 16.58 19.03 -21.80
N ASP A 786 17.16 18.62 -20.68
CA ASP A 786 17.29 17.21 -20.32
C ASP A 786 15.91 16.53 -20.19
N LEU A 787 14.96 17.14 -19.49
CA LEU A 787 13.59 16.62 -19.40
C LEU A 787 12.93 16.51 -20.78
N ALA A 788 13.10 17.50 -21.66
CA ALA A 788 12.58 17.44 -23.01
C ALA A 788 13.22 16.31 -23.83
N LEU A 789 14.52 16.06 -23.67
CA LEU A 789 15.20 14.92 -24.28
C LEU A 789 14.72 13.60 -23.69
N TRP A 790 14.54 13.50 -22.38
CA TRP A 790 14.01 12.30 -21.73
C TRP A 790 12.60 11.97 -22.22
N PHE A 791 11.72 12.98 -22.31
CA PHE A 791 10.35 12.78 -22.76
C PHE A 791 10.26 12.52 -24.28
N PHE A 792 11.06 13.21 -25.11
CA PHE A 792 10.88 13.18 -26.57
C PHE A 792 12.02 12.56 -27.40
N GLY A 793 13.27 12.54 -26.92
CA GLY A 793 14.44 12.35 -27.78
C GLY A 793 15.45 11.27 -27.39
N GLU A 794 15.38 10.71 -26.17
CA GLU A 794 16.43 9.84 -25.62
C GLU A 794 16.54 8.46 -26.30
N ASP A 795 15.46 8.00 -26.95
CA ASP A 795 15.43 6.73 -27.71
C ASP A 795 15.98 6.87 -29.14
N GLY A 796 16.28 8.09 -29.56
CA GLY A 796 16.98 8.38 -30.81
C GLY A 796 16.14 8.33 -32.09
N GLU A 797 14.86 7.97 -32.01
CA GLU A 797 13.94 7.98 -33.16
C GLU A 797 13.67 9.39 -33.69
N SER A 798 13.65 10.39 -32.81
CA SER A 798 13.50 11.80 -33.18
C SER A 798 14.69 12.61 -32.70
N LYS A 799 15.25 13.43 -33.58
CA LYS A 799 16.44 14.25 -33.32
C LYS A 799 16.05 15.72 -33.33
N VAL A 800 16.84 16.54 -32.62
CA VAL A 800 16.73 17.99 -32.74
C VAL A 800 17.06 18.40 -34.17
N ARG A 801 16.16 19.15 -34.78
CA ARG A 801 16.26 19.73 -36.13
C ARG A 801 16.77 21.16 -36.08
N SER A 802 16.26 21.96 -35.15
CA SER A 802 16.66 23.36 -35.01
C SER A 802 16.33 23.91 -33.63
N VAL A 803 17.01 25.01 -33.30
CA VAL A 803 16.71 25.82 -32.13
C VAL A 803 16.65 27.30 -32.48
N SER A 804 15.82 28.06 -31.78
CA SER A 804 15.79 29.52 -31.85
C SER A 804 15.51 30.11 -30.48
N ALA A 805 16.15 31.23 -30.14
CA ALA A 805 15.94 31.87 -28.84
C ALA A 805 15.95 33.40 -28.92
N VAL A 806 15.29 34.03 -27.94
CA VAL A 806 15.28 35.47 -27.70
C VAL A 806 15.36 35.72 -26.20
N GLY A 807 15.87 36.87 -25.79
CA GLY A 807 15.94 37.20 -24.36
C GLY A 807 16.29 38.65 -24.09
N ILE A 808 15.97 39.10 -22.88
CA ILE A 808 16.13 40.48 -22.42
C ILE A 808 16.87 40.51 -21.06
N THR A 809 17.38 41.70 -20.72
CA THR A 809 17.79 42.02 -19.34
C THR A 809 16.82 43.06 -18.81
N ALA A 810 15.80 42.61 -18.09
CA ALA A 810 14.75 43.44 -17.53
C ALA A 810 15.18 44.15 -16.24
N VAL A 811 15.92 43.47 -15.36
CA VAL A 811 16.25 43.95 -14.01
C VAL A 811 17.74 43.93 -13.72
N GLU A 812 18.53 43.09 -14.42
CA GLU A 812 19.97 42.95 -14.21
C GLU A 812 20.77 43.32 -15.49
N PRO A 813 20.93 44.62 -15.82
CA PRO A 813 21.61 45.05 -17.05
C PRO A 813 23.08 44.63 -17.12
N GLY A 814 23.72 44.35 -15.97
CA GLY A 814 25.10 43.88 -15.89
C GLY A 814 25.35 42.55 -16.61
N LEU A 815 24.31 41.71 -16.76
CA LEU A 815 24.41 40.43 -17.48
C LEU A 815 24.80 40.60 -18.95
N ARG A 816 24.51 41.76 -19.56
CA ARG A 816 24.88 42.06 -20.95
C ARG A 816 26.40 42.00 -21.18
N LYS A 817 27.20 42.32 -20.16
CA LYS A 817 28.68 42.24 -20.22
C LYS A 817 29.16 40.85 -20.63
N TYR A 818 28.42 39.82 -20.21
CA TYR A 818 28.75 38.41 -20.42
C TYR A 818 27.86 37.77 -21.49
N ASN A 819 27.19 38.58 -22.31
CA ASN A 819 26.20 38.12 -23.29
C ASN A 819 25.06 37.27 -22.69
N ASP A 820 24.75 37.45 -21.40
CA ASP A 820 23.70 36.72 -20.70
C ASP A 820 22.42 37.56 -20.55
N ARG A 821 21.33 36.92 -20.12
CA ARG A 821 20.00 37.50 -19.93
C ARG A 821 19.44 37.12 -18.56
N ASP A 822 18.51 37.93 -18.05
CA ASP A 822 17.72 37.56 -16.86
C ASP A 822 16.38 36.92 -17.24
N ASN A 823 15.94 37.05 -18.51
CA ASN A 823 14.78 36.39 -19.06
C ASN A 823 15.04 35.95 -20.49
N ALA A 824 14.75 34.69 -20.80
CA ALA A 824 14.91 34.15 -22.13
C ALA A 824 13.81 33.15 -22.48
N VAL A 825 13.47 33.08 -23.76
CA VAL A 825 12.57 32.08 -24.34
C VAL A 825 13.31 31.32 -25.41
N GLY A 826 13.25 29.99 -25.35
CA GLY A 826 13.86 29.08 -26.31
C GLY A 826 12.82 28.19 -26.97
N LEU A 827 13.01 27.90 -28.25
CA LEU A 827 12.24 26.91 -29.01
C LEU A 827 13.19 25.83 -29.53
N ILE A 828 12.79 24.57 -29.38
CA ILE A 828 13.48 23.41 -29.96
C ILE A 828 12.48 22.67 -30.85
N GLU A 829 12.86 22.43 -32.09
CA GLU A 829 12.08 21.64 -33.04
C GLU A 829 12.75 20.30 -33.27
N PHE A 830 11.95 19.24 -33.23
CA PHE A 830 12.38 17.88 -33.54
C PHE A 830 12.06 17.51 -34.99
N THR A 831 12.77 16.52 -35.52
CA THR A 831 12.63 16.04 -36.93
C THR A 831 11.25 15.45 -37.22
N ASP A 832 10.55 14.94 -36.22
CA ASP A 832 9.21 14.37 -36.33
C ASP A 832 8.07 15.37 -36.04
N GLY A 833 8.40 16.66 -35.94
CA GLY A 833 7.44 17.74 -35.76
C GLY A 833 7.03 18.00 -34.30
N ARG A 834 7.59 17.29 -33.31
CA ARG A 834 7.46 17.67 -31.91
C ARG A 834 8.19 18.99 -31.63
N ILE A 835 7.64 19.79 -30.72
CA ILE A 835 8.20 21.10 -30.37
C ILE A 835 8.34 21.27 -28.87
N VAL A 836 9.36 22.00 -28.45
CA VAL A 836 9.63 22.36 -27.06
C VAL A 836 9.67 23.87 -26.94
N HIS A 837 9.00 24.40 -25.92
CA HIS A 837 9.07 25.79 -25.51
C HIS A 837 9.68 25.89 -24.11
N LEU A 838 10.76 26.64 -24.00
CA LEU A 838 11.48 26.89 -22.76
C LEU A 838 11.31 28.35 -22.35
N TYR A 839 10.99 28.59 -21.08
CA TYR A 839 11.08 29.92 -20.48
C TYR A 839 12.03 29.88 -19.29
N CYS A 840 13.03 30.74 -19.27
CA CYS A 840 13.98 30.83 -18.19
C CYS A 840 13.97 32.23 -17.61
N SER A 841 13.99 32.35 -16.28
CA SER A 841 14.01 33.63 -15.60
C SER A 841 14.92 33.61 -14.37
N ARG A 842 15.56 34.74 -14.07
CA ARG A 842 16.30 34.98 -12.82
C ARG A 842 15.65 36.08 -11.97
N MET A 843 14.40 36.43 -12.26
CA MET A 843 13.69 37.54 -11.63
C MET A 843 12.34 37.17 -11.01
N MET A 844 12.12 35.89 -10.72
CA MET A 844 10.83 35.44 -10.22
C MET A 844 10.55 36.04 -8.84
N ALA A 845 9.47 36.81 -8.72
CA ALA A 845 9.19 37.57 -7.51
C ALA A 845 8.67 36.70 -6.35
N ALA A 846 7.90 35.66 -6.66
CA ALA A 846 7.27 34.82 -5.65
C ALA A 846 8.26 33.86 -4.96
N GLY A 847 9.20 33.31 -5.74
CA GLY A 847 10.18 32.30 -5.32
C GLY A 847 10.66 31.48 -6.52
N GLN A 848 11.13 30.26 -6.26
CA GLN A 848 11.50 29.30 -7.30
C GLN A 848 10.25 28.74 -7.98
N GLU A 849 10.20 28.81 -9.31
CA GLU A 849 9.12 28.23 -10.10
C GLU A 849 9.66 27.34 -11.22
N ASP A 850 9.49 26.03 -11.04
CA ASP A 850 9.88 25.00 -12.00
C ASP A 850 8.63 24.26 -12.51
N THR A 851 8.08 24.66 -13.66
CA THR A 851 6.81 24.13 -14.17
C THR A 851 7.03 23.42 -15.50
N THR A 852 6.40 22.26 -15.68
CA THR A 852 6.40 21.54 -16.96
C THR A 852 4.99 21.14 -17.38
N GLU A 853 4.69 21.27 -18.66
CA GLU A 853 3.49 20.75 -19.30
C GLU A 853 3.86 19.87 -20.50
N VAL A 854 3.21 18.71 -20.61
CA VAL A 854 3.33 17.80 -21.76
C VAL A 854 1.97 17.68 -22.41
N ILE A 855 1.84 18.20 -23.63
CA ILE A 855 0.58 18.28 -24.35
C ILE A 855 0.59 17.26 -25.47
N GLY A 856 -0.42 16.39 -25.47
CA GLY A 856 -0.62 15.36 -26.48
C GLY A 856 -1.96 15.49 -27.20
N THR A 857 -2.19 14.61 -28.17
CA THR A 857 -3.39 14.63 -29.03
C THR A 857 -4.71 14.41 -28.28
N LYS A 858 -4.68 13.87 -27.06
CA LYS A 858 -5.88 13.49 -26.28
C LYS A 858 -5.90 14.11 -24.87
N GLY A 859 -4.91 14.91 -24.50
CA GLY A 859 -4.85 15.48 -23.17
C GLY A 859 -3.55 16.23 -22.88
N LYS A 860 -3.39 16.63 -21.61
CA LYS A 860 -2.22 17.34 -21.11
C LYS A 860 -1.84 16.84 -19.71
N LEU A 861 -0.55 16.69 -19.46
CA LEU A 861 0.01 16.51 -18.12
C LEU A 861 0.65 17.82 -17.66
N GLY A 862 0.49 18.18 -16.40
CA GLY A 862 1.12 19.34 -15.79
C GLY A 862 1.86 18.93 -14.52
N VAL A 863 3.11 19.34 -14.39
CA VAL A 863 3.94 19.17 -13.20
C VAL A 863 4.18 20.55 -12.63
N ASN A 864 3.78 20.74 -11.36
CA ASN A 864 4.01 21.97 -10.59
C ASN A 864 3.39 23.24 -11.21
N THR A 865 2.26 23.13 -11.91
CA THR A 865 1.58 24.28 -12.56
C THR A 865 1.06 25.34 -11.56
N ILE A 866 0.98 24.97 -10.29
CA ILE A 866 0.75 25.89 -9.17
C ILE A 866 1.83 25.53 -8.14
N PRO A 867 2.92 26.30 -8.04
CA PRO A 867 4.01 25.98 -7.12
C PRO A 867 3.55 26.13 -5.67
N VAL A 868 3.72 25.09 -4.86
CA VAL A 868 3.34 25.11 -3.43
C VAL A 868 4.52 24.62 -2.58
N ALA A 869 4.80 25.30 -1.48
CA ALA A 869 5.82 24.89 -0.52
C ALA A 869 5.34 23.71 0.34
N ASN A 870 4.06 23.72 0.68
CA ASN A 870 3.38 22.68 1.46
C ASN A 870 1.85 22.80 1.24
N LEU A 871 1.06 22.05 2.00
CA LEU A 871 -0.40 22.02 1.86
C LEU A 871 -1.13 23.14 2.63
N VAL A 872 -0.41 24.09 3.23
CA VAL A 872 -1.01 25.20 3.99
C VAL A 872 -1.53 26.27 3.03
N ARG A 873 -2.79 26.68 3.25
CA ARG A 873 -3.41 27.84 2.60
C ARG A 873 -3.70 28.91 3.64
N VAL A 874 -3.34 30.15 3.31
CA VAL A 874 -3.55 31.33 4.16
C VAL A 874 -4.77 32.08 3.66
N TYR A 875 -5.74 32.30 4.55
CA TYR A 875 -7.00 33.00 4.28
C TYR A 875 -6.98 34.36 4.98
N GLU A 876 -6.82 35.43 4.21
CA GLU A 876 -6.71 36.82 4.69
C GLU A 876 -7.78 37.69 4.01
N PRO A 877 -8.11 38.89 4.53
CA PRO A 877 -9.02 39.82 3.86
C PRO A 877 -8.60 40.21 2.43
N THR A 878 -7.31 40.05 2.11
CA THR A 878 -6.71 40.30 0.79
C THR A 878 -6.89 39.13 -0.19
N GLY A 879 -7.35 37.96 0.27
CA GLY A 879 -7.60 36.78 -0.56
C GLY A 879 -7.05 35.48 0.05
N ILE A 880 -6.99 34.45 -0.80
CA ILE A 880 -6.42 33.15 -0.45
C ILE A 880 -5.05 33.03 -1.13
N ARG A 881 -4.01 32.72 -0.37
CA ARG A 881 -2.65 32.49 -0.90
C ARG A 881 -2.04 31.20 -0.35
N HIS A 882 -1.02 30.71 -1.02
CA HIS A 882 -0.10 29.67 -0.53
C HIS A 882 1.33 30.19 -0.66
N GLU A 883 2.24 29.58 0.08
CA GLU A 883 3.67 29.89 -0.02
C GLU A 883 4.31 29.02 -1.10
N VAL A 884 5.36 29.54 -1.74
CA VAL A 884 6.11 28.86 -2.79
C VAL A 884 7.55 28.58 -2.33
N PRO A 885 8.21 27.52 -2.83
CA PRO A 885 9.62 27.25 -2.55
C PRO A 885 10.49 28.47 -2.85
N LYS A 886 11.51 28.77 -2.03
CA LYS A 886 12.35 29.95 -2.23
C LYS A 886 13.53 29.70 -3.14
N ASN A 887 13.95 28.45 -3.27
CA ASN A 887 15.06 28.03 -4.10
C ASN A 887 14.85 26.59 -4.59
N TYR A 888 15.69 26.16 -5.53
CA TYR A 888 15.64 24.81 -6.10
C TYR A 888 15.75 23.67 -5.09
N TRP A 889 16.40 23.87 -3.94
CA TRP A 889 16.57 22.80 -2.94
C TRP A 889 15.27 22.53 -2.20
N ASP A 890 14.54 23.58 -1.84
CA ASP A 890 13.22 23.46 -1.23
C ASP A 890 12.27 22.68 -2.16
N ARG A 891 12.44 22.81 -3.48
CA ARG A 891 11.67 22.08 -4.49
C ARG A 891 12.17 20.64 -4.74
N PHE A 892 13.48 20.40 -4.80
CA PHE A 892 14.06 19.14 -5.32
C PHE A 892 14.89 18.34 -4.30
N LYS A 893 14.87 18.67 -2.99
CA LYS A 893 15.60 17.94 -1.94
C LYS A 893 15.44 16.41 -2.04
N ASN A 894 14.21 15.94 -2.22
CA ASN A 894 13.92 14.51 -2.31
C ASN A 894 14.51 13.90 -3.59
N ALA A 895 14.47 14.63 -4.70
CA ALA A 895 15.02 14.17 -5.97
C ALA A 895 16.56 13.98 -5.90
N PHE A 896 17.28 14.91 -5.26
CA PHE A 896 18.73 14.76 -5.01
C PHE A 896 19.05 13.57 -4.10
N THR A 897 18.19 13.30 -3.11
CA THR A 897 18.37 12.13 -2.23
C THR A 897 18.14 10.83 -3.01
N GLN A 898 17.10 10.79 -3.84
CA GLN A 898 16.76 9.63 -4.65
C GLN A 898 17.81 9.35 -5.74
N GLU A 899 18.36 10.38 -6.36
CA GLU A 899 19.50 10.29 -7.28
C GLU A 899 20.72 9.63 -6.63
N ALA A 900 21.07 10.07 -5.41
CA ALA A 900 22.20 9.51 -4.67
C ALA A 900 21.96 8.05 -4.24
N ILE A 901 20.71 7.70 -3.90
CA ILE A 901 20.31 6.31 -3.60
C ILE A 901 20.48 5.43 -4.83
N GLU A 902 19.86 5.80 -5.96
CA GLU A 902 19.91 4.98 -7.17
C GLU A 902 21.32 4.88 -7.76
N PHE A 903 22.11 5.94 -7.69
CA PHE A 903 23.53 5.87 -8.05
C PHE A 903 24.27 4.84 -7.20
N SER A 904 24.06 4.87 -5.87
CA SER A 904 24.71 3.95 -4.94
C SER A 904 24.30 2.50 -5.19
N ASP A 905 23.01 2.28 -5.45
CA ASP A 905 22.47 0.97 -5.81
C ASP A 905 23.06 0.45 -7.12
N CYS A 906 23.13 1.30 -8.15
CA CYS A 906 23.74 0.92 -9.44
C CYS A 906 25.21 0.51 -9.29
N CYS A 907 25.98 1.20 -8.44
CA CYS A 907 27.37 0.86 -8.18
C CYS A 907 27.52 -0.48 -7.44
N LEU A 908 26.63 -0.76 -6.49
CA LEU A 908 26.70 -1.97 -5.66
C LEU A 908 26.15 -3.21 -6.36
N ASP A 909 25.08 -3.06 -7.13
CA ASP A 909 24.34 -4.15 -7.76
C ASP A 909 24.75 -4.35 -9.23
N ASP A 910 25.72 -3.56 -9.71
CA ASP A 910 26.21 -3.56 -11.09
C ASP A 910 25.11 -3.36 -12.15
N THR A 911 24.06 -2.60 -11.83
CA THR A 911 22.99 -2.27 -12.77
C THR A 911 23.31 -1.03 -13.60
N PRO A 912 22.70 -0.85 -14.79
CA PRO A 912 22.87 0.37 -15.56
C PRO A 912 22.30 1.60 -14.83
N VAL A 913 22.99 2.74 -14.93
CA VAL A 913 22.47 4.01 -14.42
C VAL A 913 21.25 4.48 -15.24
N PRO A 914 20.25 5.13 -14.61
CA PRO A 914 19.00 5.49 -15.27
C PRO A 914 19.11 6.71 -16.19
N VAL A 915 20.29 7.31 -16.31
CA VAL A 915 20.56 8.49 -17.15
C VAL A 915 21.66 8.16 -18.13
N LYS A 916 21.36 8.23 -19.43
CA LYS A 916 22.38 8.05 -20.48
C LYS A 916 23.35 9.23 -20.45
N LEU A 917 24.64 8.96 -20.32
CA LEU A 917 25.65 10.00 -20.17
C LEU A 917 25.75 10.89 -21.42
N GLU A 918 25.49 10.34 -22.60
CA GLU A 918 25.45 11.05 -23.88
C GLU A 918 24.35 12.13 -23.92
N THR A 919 23.29 11.97 -23.12
CA THR A 919 22.24 12.97 -22.99
C THR A 919 22.79 14.26 -22.37
N ALA A 920 23.77 14.18 -21.47
CA ALA A 920 24.42 15.37 -20.90
C ALA A 920 25.17 16.20 -21.96
N VAL A 921 25.87 15.54 -22.89
CA VAL A 921 26.53 16.23 -24.02
C VAL A 921 25.49 16.89 -24.93
N SER A 922 24.39 16.19 -25.19
CA SER A 922 23.29 16.70 -26.02
C SER A 922 22.63 17.91 -25.38
N ALA A 923 22.40 17.89 -24.06
CA ALA A 923 21.81 18.99 -23.32
C ALA A 923 22.70 20.25 -23.36
N VAL A 924 24.01 20.11 -23.12
CA VAL A 924 24.97 21.24 -23.22
C VAL A 924 25.02 21.79 -24.65
N ARG A 925 24.99 20.92 -25.67
CA ARG A 925 24.99 21.33 -27.09
C ARG A 925 23.76 22.15 -27.45
N ILE A 926 22.59 21.72 -27.01
CA ILE A 926 21.33 22.44 -27.25
C ILE A 926 21.32 23.76 -26.47
N GLY A 927 21.75 23.76 -25.21
CA GLY A 927 21.84 24.97 -24.38
C GLY A 927 22.78 26.02 -24.99
N ALA A 928 23.97 25.61 -25.43
CA ALA A 928 24.93 26.48 -26.10
C ALA A 928 24.37 27.03 -27.43
N ALA A 929 23.66 26.21 -28.21
CA ALA A 929 23.05 26.66 -29.46
C ALA A 929 21.86 27.61 -29.24
N LEU A 930 21.07 27.42 -28.18
CA LEU A 930 20.03 28.38 -27.77
C LEU A 930 20.67 29.70 -27.34
N GLN A 931 21.76 29.66 -26.56
CA GLN A 931 22.51 30.85 -26.16
C GLN A 931 23.05 31.60 -27.38
N GLU A 932 23.66 30.89 -28.34
CA GLU A 932 24.14 31.48 -29.58
C GLU A 932 23.01 32.09 -30.41
N SER A 933 21.88 31.38 -30.53
CA SER A 933 20.70 31.88 -31.24
C SER A 933 20.19 33.19 -30.63
N MET A 934 20.14 33.27 -29.30
CA MET A 934 19.73 34.46 -28.57
C MET A 934 20.67 35.65 -28.79
N ILE A 935 21.98 35.39 -28.88
CA ILE A 935 23.00 36.43 -29.10
C ILE A 935 22.99 36.93 -30.54
N THR A 936 22.89 36.01 -31.50
CA THR A 936 23.02 36.32 -32.94
C THR A 936 21.70 36.69 -33.61
N GLY A 937 20.56 36.34 -32.99
CA GLY A 937 19.23 36.44 -33.58
C GLY A 937 18.96 35.42 -34.69
N GLN A 938 19.86 34.45 -34.90
CA GLN A 938 19.76 33.46 -35.97
C GLN A 938 19.22 32.13 -35.46
N LYS A 939 18.39 31.46 -36.27
CA LYS A 939 17.96 30.08 -36.02
C LYS A 939 19.12 29.12 -36.31
N ILE A 940 19.44 28.24 -35.38
CA ILE A 940 20.53 27.26 -35.50
C ILE A 940 19.96 25.92 -35.94
N TRP A 941 20.58 25.28 -36.94
CA TRP A 941 20.11 24.04 -37.56
C TRP A 941 21.02 22.86 -37.26
N PHE A 942 20.42 21.68 -37.19
CA PHE A 942 21.08 20.40 -36.96
C PHE A 942 20.66 19.37 -38.01
N ASN A 943 21.60 18.50 -38.38
CA ASN A 943 21.38 17.28 -39.14
C ASN A 943 22.03 16.12 -38.37
N ASN A 944 21.24 15.12 -37.97
CA ASN A 944 21.70 13.98 -37.16
C ASN A 944 22.53 14.39 -35.92
N GLY A 945 22.10 15.45 -35.22
CA GLY A 945 22.79 15.97 -34.03
C GLY A 945 24.07 16.78 -34.30
N LYS A 946 24.46 16.97 -35.57
CA LYS A 946 25.57 17.84 -35.98
C LYS A 946 25.04 19.15 -36.53
N ARG A 947 25.69 20.26 -36.19
CA ARG A 947 25.34 21.59 -36.68
C ARG A 947 25.52 21.70 -38.19
N VAL A 948 24.62 22.41 -38.86
CA VAL A 948 24.69 22.73 -40.30
C VAL A 948 24.37 24.21 -40.57
N GLU A 949 24.94 24.80 -41.62
CA GLU A 949 24.77 26.23 -41.94
C GLU A 949 23.37 26.59 -42.47
N ARG A 950 22.68 25.66 -43.13
CA ARG A 950 21.29 25.81 -43.61
C ARG A 950 20.58 24.47 -43.56
N SER A 951 19.24 24.48 -43.44
CA SER A 951 18.45 23.25 -43.53
C SER A 951 18.63 22.63 -44.92
N GLN A 952 19.15 21.41 -44.98
CA GLN A 952 19.01 20.55 -46.15
C GLN A 952 17.59 19.96 -46.07
N LEU A 953 16.61 20.74 -46.53
CA LEU A 953 15.25 20.27 -46.73
C LEU A 953 15.16 19.47 -48.02
#